data_AF-A0A2V1DRU5-F1
#
_entry.id   AF-A0A2V1DRU5-F1
#
_cell.length_a   1.000
_cell.length_b   1.000
_cell.length_c   1.000
_cell.angle_alpha   90.00
_cell.angle_beta   90.00
_cell.angle_gamma   90.00
#
_symmetry.space_group_name_H-M   'P 1'
#
loop_
_entity.id
_entity.type
_entity.pdbx_description
1 polymer ?
#
loop_
_entity_poly.entity_id
_entity_poly.type
_entity_poly.pdbx_seq_one_letter_code
_entity_poly.pdbx_strand_id
1 'polypeptide(L)'
;MKFICYLLLTASICTRVNSCLPSNHLRRETDALYVDKQLGLLRARSQSMASTICKGKTALKNIRVFNGWGFSEPNTVAIDGDRITFDARHADHIIDGEGGFLLPGLIDSHVHLTQLDSLEVLSSYGITSVLNMGCNNYTLCAALREQVGLTSFFTAGEGAIAPNSTHAKVFGATGFVHSPSQAPEFVANVFGNGSDYIKLIAQSDGFNQATHDALVKATHALGKVAMTHAQDYASYGVAIRSKTDGIQHVPFDIPISEDMIQLIKRQRQYVTPTLNIGKIATQNKTIEQIVSPGIPLTYEAGVVSVQRLMRAGVTLLAGTDANDQAENFLNGDLMGLTLHKELQYLTEAGMSEVDALRAATVIPSIMHNLEGRGSIKEGYRADLLLLKPDRDPLRNISATLDIARPKLYFYIIVNYKYLGTIAIIDVQWLSLMRGDESYGRNWGYYCLLDLFRYIFERGNDHAQVFRRVVTGMLDSDFYHEELLKPHQGGFVNGGTYQLQRPNVFIRPQGRCAEALLFSILSSMGAENSQETDTPVIISNGFFDTTGADASVAGFELQMFTQPGLSGPFPHHLVGKANNFKGNMDVTAAEAYVEKHPGRIKMILMTITNNWAAGQPVSMQNIRSAAALAKSKGIPFFSMLAEMFSYVDGFIISLKKDGLSNMGGALCIRDDGLLTQQYSGIGILLKERQILTYGNDSYGGMSGRDLITASAGLYEVTKASYIRSRIGQVQRFAHKLQAASIAVLSPPGGHAVYSEMDEYFSGCNRSPGDLASVWFTIELIRRGKDMRLRHFSSGLKPVPVNLDPTCTYVEEESALRLNADIEKAYEPTVPGARLANLKAIFFLERAEGIFAEWHSCAASRHGPEWKLYLNPRLASASSKGLSATREALQKPNMG
;
A
#
# COMPACT_ATOMS: atom_id res chain seq x y z
N MET A 1 34.17 -17.14 -42.96
CA MET A 1 34.61 -18.51 -42.63
C MET A 1 35.02 -18.74 -41.16
N LYS A 2 35.58 -17.75 -40.42
CA LYS A 2 35.87 -17.89 -38.97
C LYS A 2 34.66 -17.83 -38.02
N PHE A 3 33.49 -17.41 -38.51
CA PHE A 3 32.25 -17.32 -37.70
C PHE A 3 31.44 -18.63 -37.66
N ILE A 4 31.65 -19.54 -38.61
CA ILE A 4 30.97 -20.85 -38.66
C ILE A 4 31.73 -21.90 -37.81
N CYS A 5 33.05 -21.75 -37.64
CA CYS A 5 33.83 -22.63 -36.75
C CYS A 5 33.57 -22.38 -35.25
N TYR A 6 33.15 -21.17 -34.84
CA TYR A 6 32.87 -20.86 -33.43
C TYR A 6 31.50 -21.38 -32.96
N LEU A 7 30.54 -21.53 -33.89
CA LEU A 7 29.20 -22.09 -33.62
C LEU A 7 29.21 -23.63 -33.56
N LEU A 8 30.15 -24.30 -34.22
CA LEU A 8 30.28 -25.76 -34.17
C LEU A 8 31.13 -26.25 -32.98
N LEU A 9 32.03 -25.42 -32.44
CA LEU A 9 32.80 -25.76 -31.23
C LEU A 9 31.97 -25.63 -29.94
N THR A 10 30.98 -24.73 -29.91
CA THR A 10 30.06 -24.57 -28.77
C THR A 10 28.99 -25.66 -28.70
N ALA A 11 28.63 -26.27 -29.83
CA ALA A 11 27.67 -27.38 -29.87
C ALA A 11 28.26 -28.75 -29.45
N SER A 12 29.59 -28.89 -29.37
CA SER A 12 30.26 -30.18 -29.06
C SER A 12 30.79 -30.30 -27.63
N ILE A 13 30.72 -29.24 -26.81
CA ILE A 13 31.16 -29.25 -25.40
C ILE A 13 29.97 -29.40 -24.43
N CYS A 14 28.73 -29.20 -24.89
CA CYS A 14 27.52 -29.36 -24.05
C CYS A 14 26.93 -30.79 -24.00
N THR A 15 27.57 -31.81 -24.56
CA THR A 15 27.04 -33.19 -24.58
C THR A 15 27.75 -34.19 -23.65
N ARG A 16 28.60 -33.74 -22.71
CA ARG A 16 29.29 -34.64 -21.75
C ARG A 16 29.31 -34.19 -20.29
N VAL A 17 28.27 -33.51 -19.81
CA VAL A 17 28.04 -33.34 -18.36
C VAL A 17 26.56 -33.52 -18.06
N ASN A 18 26.03 -34.72 -18.30
CA ASN A 18 24.66 -35.09 -17.88
C ASN A 18 24.59 -36.50 -17.27
N SER A 19 25.71 -36.98 -16.73
CA SER A 19 25.77 -38.21 -15.95
C SER A 19 26.63 -37.92 -14.73
N CYS A 20 26.02 -38.04 -13.54
CA CYS A 20 26.57 -37.79 -12.20
C CYS A 20 26.18 -36.45 -11.55
N LEU A 21 24.89 -36.20 -11.38
CA LEU A 21 24.39 -35.49 -10.19
C LEU A 21 23.19 -36.27 -9.65
N PRO A 22 23.19 -36.67 -8.36
CA PRO A 22 22.08 -37.41 -7.77
C PRO A 22 20.86 -36.49 -7.63
N SER A 23 19.86 -36.70 -8.48
CA SER A 23 18.50 -36.26 -8.24
C SER A 23 17.96 -36.97 -7.00
N ASN A 24 17.59 -36.18 -5.98
CA ASN A 24 16.59 -36.45 -4.91
C ASN A 24 16.97 -35.90 -3.53
N HIS A 25 18.19 -35.38 -3.31
CA HIS A 25 18.57 -34.88 -1.98
C HIS A 25 18.40 -33.36 -1.76
N LEU A 26 18.50 -32.53 -2.79
CA LEU A 26 18.42 -31.05 -2.62
C LEU A 26 16.99 -30.49 -2.39
N ARG A 27 15.92 -31.21 -2.72
CA ARG A 27 14.53 -30.76 -2.45
C ARG A 27 14.10 -30.98 -0.99
N ARG A 28 14.68 -31.95 -0.27
CA ARG A 28 14.27 -32.28 1.10
C ARG A 28 14.82 -31.31 2.16
N GLU A 29 16.01 -30.76 1.94
CA GLU A 29 16.62 -29.81 2.90
C GLU A 29 16.03 -28.39 2.79
N THR A 30 15.61 -27.97 1.59
CA THR A 30 14.89 -26.69 1.39
C THR A 30 13.46 -26.73 1.97
N ASP A 31 12.78 -27.87 1.87
CA ASP A 31 11.45 -28.06 2.48
C ASP A 31 11.50 -28.00 4.01
N ALA A 32 12.51 -28.60 4.65
CA ALA A 32 12.63 -28.58 6.11
C ALA A 32 12.88 -27.16 6.65
N LEU A 33 13.79 -26.40 6.03
CA LEU A 33 14.10 -25.02 6.44
C LEU A 33 12.92 -24.06 6.18
N TYR A 34 12.18 -24.26 5.08
CA TYR A 34 10.97 -23.51 4.76
C TYR A 34 9.83 -23.80 5.74
N VAL A 35 9.61 -25.08 6.05
CA VAL A 35 8.64 -25.52 7.06
C VAL A 35 9.01 -24.96 8.42
N ASP A 36 10.27 -25.02 8.83
CA ASP A 36 10.75 -24.45 10.09
C ASP A 36 10.59 -22.92 10.13
N LYS A 37 10.78 -22.21 9.01
CA LYS A 37 10.53 -20.77 8.91
C LYS A 37 9.04 -20.45 9.10
N GLN A 38 8.14 -21.17 8.44
CA GLN A 38 6.68 -20.99 8.60
C GLN A 38 6.23 -21.34 10.02
N LEU A 39 6.70 -22.48 10.56
CA LEU A 39 6.44 -22.87 11.95
C LEU A 39 7.01 -21.85 12.94
N GLY A 40 8.15 -21.24 12.65
CA GLY A 40 8.74 -20.15 13.43
C GLY A 40 7.86 -18.90 13.48
N LEU A 41 7.33 -18.46 12.33
CA LEU A 41 6.38 -17.33 12.23
C LEU A 41 5.10 -17.61 13.02
N LEU A 42 4.57 -18.83 12.91
CA LEU A 42 3.37 -19.26 13.63
C LEU A 42 3.58 -19.31 15.15
N ARG A 43 4.74 -19.82 15.61
CA ARG A 43 5.12 -19.83 17.03
C ARG A 43 5.25 -18.40 17.58
N ALA A 44 5.93 -17.51 16.87
CA ALA A 44 6.06 -16.11 17.25
C ALA A 44 4.69 -15.40 17.36
N ARG A 45 3.77 -15.69 16.44
CA ARG A 45 2.39 -15.18 16.47
C ARG A 45 1.64 -15.70 17.69
N SER A 46 1.65 -17.01 17.95
CA SER A 46 0.94 -17.65 19.06
C SER A 46 1.33 -17.08 20.44
N GLN A 47 2.62 -16.77 20.63
CA GLN A 47 3.15 -16.18 21.85
C GLN A 47 2.71 -14.72 22.05
N SER A 48 2.51 -13.95 20.97
CA SER A 48 1.99 -12.56 21.06
C SER A 48 0.48 -12.49 21.31
N MET A 49 -0.27 -13.55 20.99
CA MET A 49 -1.73 -13.57 20.86
C MET A 49 -2.48 -13.88 22.15
N ALA A 50 -1.82 -14.48 23.16
CA ALA A 50 -2.43 -14.83 24.44
C ALA A 50 -2.95 -13.61 25.24
N SER A 51 -2.67 -12.37 24.81
CA SER A 51 -2.99 -11.13 25.52
C SER A 51 -4.04 -10.23 24.86
N THR A 52 -4.52 -10.52 23.64
CA THR A 52 -5.29 -9.54 22.82
C THR A 52 -6.66 -10.03 22.31
N ILE A 53 -7.40 -10.84 23.08
CA ILE A 53 -8.85 -10.97 22.85
C ILE A 53 -9.49 -9.72 23.45
N CYS A 54 -10.21 -8.94 22.63
CA CYS A 54 -10.99 -7.81 23.12
C CYS A 54 -12.05 -8.38 24.09
N LYS A 55 -11.86 -8.14 25.39
CA LYS A 55 -12.85 -8.52 26.39
C LYS A 55 -14.01 -7.53 26.29
N GLY A 56 -15.14 -7.97 25.73
CA GLY A 56 -16.38 -7.19 25.74
C GLY A 56 -17.26 -7.37 24.50
N LYS A 57 -18.56 -7.15 24.69
CA LYS A 57 -19.61 -7.26 23.68
C LYS A 57 -19.66 -5.99 22.82
N THR A 58 -19.75 -6.15 21.50
CA THR A 58 -19.73 -5.03 20.53
C THR A 58 -21.03 -4.97 19.73
N ALA A 59 -21.71 -3.83 19.68
CA ALA A 59 -22.89 -3.60 18.87
C ALA A 59 -22.60 -2.76 17.62
N LEU A 60 -22.90 -3.31 16.44
CA LEU A 60 -22.92 -2.64 15.14
C LEU A 60 -24.34 -2.09 14.88
N LYS A 61 -24.56 -0.79 15.03
CA LYS A 61 -25.84 -0.11 14.83
C LYS A 61 -25.93 0.49 13.43
N ASN A 62 -27.15 0.78 13.00
CA ASN A 62 -27.44 1.50 11.75
C ASN A 62 -26.75 0.83 10.54
N ILE A 63 -27.00 -0.47 10.38
CA ILE A 63 -26.47 -1.30 9.28
C ILE A 63 -27.60 -1.97 8.54
N ARG A 64 -27.43 -2.17 7.24
CA ARG A 64 -28.35 -2.94 6.40
C ARG A 64 -27.82 -4.36 6.31
N VAL A 65 -28.51 -5.32 6.92
CA VAL A 65 -28.03 -6.70 7.06
C VAL A 65 -28.48 -7.54 5.88
N PHE A 66 -27.55 -8.22 5.24
CA PHE A 66 -27.87 -9.18 4.19
C PHE A 66 -28.44 -10.47 4.78
N ASN A 67 -29.67 -10.80 4.38
CA ASN A 67 -30.36 -12.02 4.82
C ASN A 67 -30.17 -13.21 3.88
N GLY A 68 -29.30 -13.08 2.87
CA GLY A 68 -29.09 -14.08 1.81
C GLY A 68 -29.88 -13.80 0.53
N TRP A 69 -30.80 -12.83 0.52
CA TRP A 69 -31.60 -12.46 -0.66
C TRP A 69 -31.68 -10.95 -0.88
N GLY A 70 -31.65 -10.19 0.21
CA GLY A 70 -31.77 -8.75 0.19
C GLY A 70 -31.19 -8.14 1.45
N PHE A 71 -31.19 -6.82 1.49
CA PHE A 71 -30.78 -6.05 2.65
C PHE A 71 -32.00 -5.60 3.46
N SER A 72 -31.86 -5.64 4.79
CA SER A 72 -32.85 -5.06 5.70
C SER A 72 -32.87 -3.53 5.64
N GLU A 73 -33.88 -2.93 6.26
CA GLU A 73 -33.75 -1.57 6.75
C GLU A 73 -32.67 -1.47 7.83
N PRO A 74 -32.09 -0.27 8.08
CA PRO A 74 -31.04 -0.10 9.07
C PRO A 74 -31.43 -0.67 10.44
N ASN A 75 -30.62 -1.59 10.94
CA ASN A 75 -30.84 -2.30 12.21
C ASN A 75 -29.53 -2.40 13.01
N THR A 76 -29.53 -3.23 14.05
CA THR A 76 -28.36 -3.46 14.91
C THR A 76 -28.04 -4.95 14.98
N VAL A 77 -26.76 -5.30 14.86
CA VAL A 77 -26.22 -6.64 15.13
C VAL A 77 -25.13 -6.49 16.18
N ALA A 78 -25.13 -7.32 17.19
CA ALA A 78 -24.09 -7.36 18.20
C ALA A 78 -23.22 -8.62 18.07
N ILE A 79 -22.07 -8.55 18.72
CA ILE A 79 -21.04 -9.57 18.67
C ILE A 79 -20.53 -9.77 20.09
N ASP A 80 -20.65 -10.99 20.58
CA ASP A 80 -20.31 -11.38 21.94
C ASP A 80 -19.37 -12.59 21.88
N GLY A 81 -18.17 -12.45 22.43
CA GLY A 81 -17.09 -13.43 22.20
C GLY A 81 -16.77 -13.52 20.71
N ASP A 82 -16.89 -14.70 20.10
CA ASP A 82 -16.70 -14.94 18.65
C ASP A 82 -18.03 -15.09 17.89
N ARG A 83 -19.17 -14.79 18.52
CA ARG A 83 -20.52 -15.09 18.02
C ARG A 83 -21.35 -13.85 17.73
N ILE A 84 -22.21 -13.98 16.73
CA ILE A 84 -23.24 -13.01 16.38
C ILE A 84 -24.40 -13.15 17.39
N THR A 85 -24.87 -12.02 17.91
CA THR A 85 -26.10 -11.92 18.68
C THR A 85 -26.93 -10.70 18.26
N PHE A 86 -28.25 -10.82 18.25
CA PHE A 86 -29.15 -9.69 17.99
C PHE A 86 -29.54 -8.95 19.28
N ASP A 87 -29.11 -9.43 20.46
CA ASP A 87 -29.22 -8.68 21.70
C ASP A 87 -28.10 -7.65 21.81
N ALA A 88 -28.38 -6.38 21.57
CA ALA A 88 -27.40 -5.29 21.69
C ALA A 88 -27.30 -4.69 23.10
N ARG A 89 -28.06 -5.19 24.09
CA ARG A 89 -27.99 -4.69 25.47
C ARG A 89 -26.64 -5.03 26.09
N HIS A 90 -26.19 -4.15 26.98
CA HIS A 90 -24.93 -4.26 27.70
C HIS A 90 -23.69 -4.40 26.78
N ALA A 91 -23.76 -3.88 25.55
CA ALA A 91 -22.59 -3.81 24.69
C ALA A 91 -21.57 -2.83 25.28
N ASP A 92 -20.36 -3.32 25.55
CA ASP A 92 -19.20 -2.54 26.00
C ASP A 92 -18.73 -1.55 24.91
N HIS A 93 -18.99 -1.89 23.65
CA HIS A 93 -18.61 -1.10 22.49
C HIS A 93 -19.80 -0.92 21.56
N ILE A 94 -20.03 0.29 21.07
CA ILE A 94 -21.10 0.60 20.11
C ILE A 94 -20.48 1.30 18.92
N ILE A 95 -20.82 0.82 17.73
CA ILE A 95 -20.27 1.30 16.47
C ILE A 95 -21.41 1.52 15.50
N ASP A 96 -21.45 2.72 14.92
CA ASP A 96 -22.41 3.08 13.89
C ASP A 96 -21.83 2.65 12.53
N GLY A 97 -22.54 1.80 11.80
CA GLY A 97 -22.19 1.37 10.44
C GLY A 97 -22.68 2.32 9.35
N GLU A 98 -23.29 3.44 9.72
CA GLU A 98 -23.62 4.60 8.88
C GLU A 98 -24.60 4.34 7.73
N GLY A 99 -25.43 3.31 7.88
CA GLY A 99 -26.31 2.80 6.82
C GLY A 99 -25.60 1.83 5.87
N GLY A 100 -24.37 1.42 6.18
CA GLY A 100 -23.55 0.47 5.44
C GLY A 100 -24.17 -0.92 5.31
N PHE A 101 -23.68 -1.69 4.35
CA PHE A 101 -24.21 -3.02 4.02
C PHE A 101 -23.39 -4.10 4.72
N LEU A 102 -23.99 -4.83 5.65
CA LEU A 102 -23.33 -5.93 6.36
C LEU A 102 -23.57 -7.24 5.62
N LEU A 103 -22.49 -7.87 5.18
CA LEU A 103 -22.44 -9.20 4.57
C LEU A 103 -21.85 -10.22 5.55
N PRO A 104 -22.20 -11.51 5.41
CA PRO A 104 -21.32 -12.57 5.89
C PRO A 104 -19.94 -12.44 5.22
N GLY A 105 -18.89 -12.90 5.90
CA GLY A 105 -17.56 -13.01 5.34
C GLY A 105 -17.56 -13.89 4.07
N LEU A 106 -16.77 -13.49 3.08
CA LEU A 106 -16.72 -14.19 1.80
C LEU A 106 -15.96 -15.52 1.94
N ILE A 107 -16.32 -16.48 1.10
CA ILE A 107 -15.76 -17.83 1.03
C ILE A 107 -15.23 -18.08 -0.38
N ASP A 108 -13.92 -18.27 -0.52
CA ASP A 108 -13.31 -18.72 -1.77
C ASP A 108 -13.30 -20.25 -1.81
N SER A 109 -14.09 -20.82 -2.72
CA SER A 109 -14.32 -22.27 -2.79
C SER A 109 -13.21 -23.03 -3.51
N HIS A 110 -12.17 -22.36 -4.03
CA HIS A 110 -11.05 -23.02 -4.67
C HIS A 110 -9.80 -22.12 -4.66
N VAL A 111 -8.83 -22.46 -3.81
CA VAL A 111 -7.49 -21.83 -3.79
C VAL A 111 -6.40 -22.89 -3.66
N HIS A 112 -5.14 -22.52 -3.90
CA HIS A 112 -3.95 -23.28 -3.53
C HIS A 112 -2.99 -22.37 -2.78
N LEU A 113 -2.88 -22.58 -1.47
CA LEU A 113 -1.98 -21.77 -0.64
C LEU A 113 -1.15 -22.64 0.29
N THR A 114 0.07 -22.19 0.56
CA THR A 114 0.99 -22.82 1.52
C THR A 114 1.59 -21.81 2.50
N GLN A 115 1.23 -20.52 2.40
CA GLN A 115 1.87 -19.45 3.16
C GLN A 115 0.90 -18.75 4.12
N LEU A 116 1.43 -18.35 5.29
CA LEU A 116 0.67 -17.53 6.25
C LEU A 116 0.30 -16.16 5.66
N ASP A 117 1.21 -15.53 4.90
CA ASP A 117 1.03 -14.22 4.27
C ASP A 117 -0.20 -14.22 3.34
N SER A 118 -0.45 -15.33 2.63
CA SER A 118 -1.64 -15.52 1.79
C SER A 118 -2.94 -15.41 2.58
N LEU A 119 -2.99 -15.95 3.81
CA LEU A 119 -4.15 -15.84 4.69
C LEU A 119 -4.37 -14.39 5.15
N GLU A 120 -3.31 -13.60 5.33
CA GLU A 120 -3.39 -12.17 5.68
C GLU A 120 -3.95 -11.34 4.53
N VAL A 121 -3.48 -11.58 3.31
CA VAL A 121 -4.00 -10.89 2.11
C VAL A 121 -5.47 -11.26 1.89
N LEU A 122 -5.84 -12.54 1.95
CA LEU A 122 -7.24 -12.98 1.83
C LEU A 122 -8.14 -12.26 2.86
N SER A 123 -7.66 -12.16 4.11
CA SER A 123 -8.39 -11.49 5.17
C SER A 123 -8.59 -10.01 4.85
N SER A 124 -7.60 -9.31 4.28
CA SER A 124 -7.70 -7.88 3.99
C SER A 124 -8.70 -7.53 2.87
N TYR A 125 -9.09 -8.52 2.07
CA TYR A 125 -10.14 -8.44 1.05
C TYR A 125 -11.50 -8.98 1.52
N GLY A 126 -11.66 -9.37 2.79
CA GLY A 126 -12.94 -9.82 3.33
C GLY A 126 -13.27 -11.28 3.01
N ILE A 127 -12.28 -12.05 2.57
CA ILE A 127 -12.37 -13.50 2.48
C ILE A 127 -12.03 -14.04 3.86
N THR A 128 -13.00 -14.70 4.48
CA THR A 128 -12.91 -15.16 5.88
C THR A 128 -12.77 -16.67 5.98
N SER A 129 -13.04 -17.39 4.90
CA SER A 129 -12.85 -18.83 4.78
C SER A 129 -12.39 -19.19 3.38
N VAL A 130 -11.51 -20.19 3.27
CA VAL A 130 -11.07 -20.71 1.97
C VAL A 130 -11.01 -22.23 1.96
N LEU A 131 -11.27 -22.78 0.79
CA LEU A 131 -11.18 -24.20 0.48
C LEU A 131 -9.89 -24.42 -0.33
N ASN A 132 -8.84 -24.84 0.37
CA ASN A 132 -7.53 -25.13 -0.21
C ASN A 132 -7.53 -26.51 -0.92
N MET A 133 -7.28 -26.52 -2.22
CA MET A 133 -7.42 -27.69 -3.10
C MET A 133 -6.15 -28.54 -3.21
N GLY A 134 -5.08 -28.19 -2.51
CA GLY A 134 -3.85 -28.98 -2.47
C GLY A 134 -3.00 -28.70 -1.23
N CYS A 135 -2.58 -29.76 -0.56
CA CYS A 135 -1.65 -29.70 0.55
C CYS A 135 -0.79 -30.96 0.60
N ASN A 136 0.45 -30.87 0.10
CA ASN A 136 1.39 -31.99 0.11
C ASN A 136 2.15 -32.10 1.45
N ASN A 137 2.09 -31.05 2.29
CA ASN A 137 2.74 -31.01 3.59
C ASN A 137 1.70 -30.80 4.70
N TYR A 138 1.17 -31.92 5.22
CA TYR A 138 0.14 -31.91 6.25
C TYR A 138 0.55 -31.17 7.52
N THR A 139 1.83 -31.24 7.92
CA THR A 139 2.33 -30.51 9.11
C THR A 139 2.22 -29.00 8.92
N LEU A 140 2.63 -28.49 7.76
CA LEU A 140 2.52 -27.07 7.44
C LEU A 140 1.05 -26.62 7.38
N CYS A 141 0.20 -27.37 6.69
CA CYS A 141 -1.22 -27.03 6.57
C CYS A 141 -1.97 -27.12 7.89
N ALA A 142 -1.64 -28.10 8.74
CA ALA A 142 -2.16 -28.15 10.11
C ALA A 142 -1.76 -26.91 10.89
N ALA A 143 -0.54 -26.39 10.69
CA ALA A 143 -0.07 -25.19 11.34
C ALA A 143 -0.73 -23.90 10.81
N LEU A 144 -1.17 -23.88 9.55
CA LEU A 144 -1.96 -22.78 8.96
C LEU A 144 -3.43 -22.75 9.44
N ARG A 145 -3.91 -23.80 10.09
CA ARG A 145 -5.25 -23.80 10.67
C ARG A 145 -5.34 -22.89 11.89
N GLU A 146 -6.56 -22.43 12.17
CA GLU A 146 -6.94 -21.72 13.40
C GLU A 146 -6.11 -20.45 13.70
N GLN A 147 -5.59 -19.80 12.65
CA GLN A 147 -4.86 -18.55 12.80
C GLN A 147 -5.79 -17.43 13.23
N VAL A 148 -5.64 -17.01 14.49
CA VAL A 148 -6.42 -15.91 15.06
C VAL A 148 -6.12 -14.62 14.29
N GLY A 149 -7.16 -13.90 13.90
CA GLY A 149 -7.07 -12.70 13.08
C GLY A 149 -7.21 -12.96 11.58
N LEU A 150 -7.10 -14.21 11.11
CA LEU A 150 -6.96 -14.53 9.69
C LEU A 150 -8.00 -15.52 9.16
N THR A 151 -8.20 -15.46 7.85
CA THR A 151 -8.93 -16.40 7.01
C THR A 151 -8.84 -17.84 7.53
N SER A 152 -10.01 -18.44 7.76
CA SER A 152 -10.09 -19.85 8.14
C SER A 152 -9.73 -20.74 6.97
N PHE A 153 -8.90 -21.74 7.26
CA PHE A 153 -8.28 -22.60 6.27
C PHE A 153 -8.83 -24.02 6.38
N PHE A 154 -9.43 -24.51 5.30
CA PHE A 154 -9.90 -25.88 5.13
C PHE A 154 -9.16 -26.51 3.95
N THR A 155 -8.83 -27.80 4.01
CA THR A 155 -7.93 -28.39 3.02
C THR A 155 -8.34 -29.78 2.54
N ALA A 156 -8.09 -30.01 1.25
CA ALA A 156 -8.16 -31.32 0.59
C ALA A 156 -7.06 -32.29 1.04
N GLY A 157 -5.95 -31.78 1.60
CA GLY A 157 -4.73 -32.56 1.71
C GLY A 157 -4.11 -32.86 0.35
N GLU A 158 -3.47 -34.02 0.26
CA GLU A 158 -2.84 -34.51 -0.96
C GLU A 158 -3.90 -34.96 -1.98
N GLY A 159 -3.82 -34.42 -3.19
CA GLY A 159 -4.76 -34.75 -4.27
C GLY A 159 -4.46 -36.09 -4.95
N ALA A 160 -5.49 -36.89 -5.20
CA ALA A 160 -5.36 -38.14 -5.96
C ALA A 160 -5.12 -37.85 -7.44
N ILE A 161 -3.98 -38.29 -7.96
CA ILE A 161 -3.55 -38.00 -9.32
C ILE A 161 -2.95 -39.22 -10.02
N ALA A 162 -3.06 -39.26 -11.34
CA ALA A 162 -2.47 -40.32 -12.13
C ALA A 162 -0.97 -40.10 -12.31
N PRO A 163 -0.15 -41.15 -12.14
CA PRO A 163 1.27 -41.09 -12.47
C PRO A 163 1.48 -40.63 -13.91
N ASN A 164 2.42 -39.73 -14.14
CA ASN A 164 2.79 -39.19 -15.45
C ASN A 164 1.71 -38.40 -16.20
N SER A 165 0.57 -38.09 -15.58
CA SER A 165 -0.40 -37.14 -16.14
C SER A 165 0.20 -35.75 -16.31
N THR A 166 -0.41 -34.94 -17.17
CA THR A 166 -0.01 -33.55 -17.40
C THR A 166 -0.03 -32.77 -16.10
N HIS A 167 -1.11 -32.86 -15.32
CA HIS A 167 -1.22 -32.13 -14.05
C HIS A 167 -0.15 -32.56 -13.04
N ALA A 168 0.24 -33.84 -13.01
CA ALA A 168 1.32 -34.31 -12.14
C ALA A 168 2.68 -33.71 -12.53
N LYS A 169 2.98 -33.64 -13.82
CA LYS A 169 4.23 -33.10 -14.36
C LYS A 169 4.33 -31.59 -14.16
N VAL A 170 3.23 -30.87 -14.40
CA VAL A 170 3.19 -29.40 -14.34
C VAL A 170 3.24 -28.89 -12.90
N PHE A 171 2.45 -29.49 -12.00
CA PHE A 171 2.29 -29.00 -10.63
C PHE A 171 3.08 -29.78 -9.58
N GLY A 172 3.87 -30.78 -9.99
CA GLY A 172 4.76 -31.51 -9.08
C GLY A 172 4.03 -32.30 -7.99
N ALA A 173 2.90 -32.92 -8.34
CA ALA A 173 2.05 -33.66 -7.41
C ALA A 173 2.67 -35.01 -6.98
N THR A 174 2.35 -35.46 -5.77
CA THR A 174 2.89 -36.69 -5.16
C THR A 174 1.84 -37.77 -4.88
N GLY A 175 0.55 -37.43 -4.93
CA GLY A 175 -0.57 -38.30 -4.56
C GLY A 175 -0.94 -39.34 -5.61
N PHE A 176 0.02 -40.16 -6.03
CA PHE A 176 -0.14 -41.09 -7.14
C PHE A 176 -1.05 -42.27 -6.81
N VAL A 177 -2.06 -42.49 -7.64
CA VAL A 177 -2.94 -43.67 -7.57
C VAL A 177 -2.88 -44.42 -8.91
N HIS A 178 -2.49 -45.69 -8.87
CA HIS A 178 -2.27 -46.52 -10.05
C HIS A 178 -3.46 -47.41 -10.39
N SER A 179 -4.26 -47.80 -9.41
CA SER A 179 -5.37 -48.74 -9.62
C SER A 179 -6.53 -48.50 -8.64
N PRO A 180 -7.74 -49.01 -8.96
CA PRO A 180 -8.89 -48.92 -8.07
C PRO A 180 -8.67 -49.55 -6.69
N SER A 181 -7.82 -50.58 -6.59
CA SER A 181 -7.57 -51.29 -5.33
C SER A 181 -6.80 -50.45 -4.30
N GLN A 182 -6.07 -49.42 -4.73
CA GLN A 182 -5.34 -48.50 -3.84
C GLN A 182 -6.24 -47.41 -3.25
N ALA A 183 -7.44 -47.21 -3.81
CA ALA A 183 -8.31 -46.10 -3.43
C ALA A 183 -8.68 -46.08 -1.93
N PRO A 184 -9.04 -47.21 -1.27
CA PRO A 184 -9.39 -47.19 0.15
C PRO A 184 -8.23 -46.75 1.06
N GLU A 185 -7.01 -47.22 0.77
CA GLU A 185 -5.82 -46.88 1.56
C GLU A 185 -5.41 -45.42 1.35
N PHE A 186 -5.41 -44.94 0.10
CA PHE A 186 -5.12 -43.55 -0.21
C PHE A 186 -6.11 -42.60 0.49
N VAL A 187 -7.41 -42.89 0.38
CA VAL A 187 -8.47 -42.11 1.02
C VAL A 187 -8.31 -42.13 2.55
N ALA A 188 -8.04 -43.29 3.15
CA ALA A 188 -7.81 -43.40 4.58
C ALA A 188 -6.59 -42.56 5.03
N ASN A 189 -5.52 -42.53 4.23
CA ASN A 189 -4.34 -41.72 4.53
C ASN A 189 -4.63 -40.21 4.46
N VAL A 190 -5.34 -39.75 3.43
CA VAL A 190 -5.71 -38.33 3.29
C VAL A 190 -6.52 -37.84 4.50
N PHE A 191 -7.57 -38.56 4.87
CA PHE A 191 -8.40 -38.17 6.02
C PHE A 191 -7.72 -38.43 7.36
N GLY A 192 -6.86 -39.45 7.47
CA GLY A 192 -6.05 -39.73 8.65
C GLY A 192 -5.06 -38.62 8.99
N ASN A 193 -4.65 -37.83 8.00
CA ASN A 193 -3.81 -36.63 8.18
C ASN A 193 -4.60 -35.33 8.35
N GLY A 194 -5.92 -35.41 8.58
CA GLY A 194 -6.73 -34.26 8.96
C GLY A 194 -7.27 -33.41 7.81
N SER A 195 -7.40 -33.96 6.59
CA SER A 195 -8.14 -33.29 5.51
C SER A 195 -9.64 -33.17 5.80
N ASP A 196 -10.25 -32.09 5.34
CA ASP A 196 -11.69 -31.85 5.48
C ASP A 196 -12.49 -32.56 4.37
N TYR A 197 -11.90 -32.62 3.18
CA TYR A 197 -12.41 -33.23 1.95
C TYR A 197 -11.23 -33.81 1.16
N ILE A 198 -11.48 -34.43 -0.01
CA ILE A 198 -10.43 -34.93 -0.89
C ILE A 198 -10.51 -34.30 -2.28
N LYS A 199 -9.36 -34.03 -2.90
CA LYS A 199 -9.25 -33.55 -4.27
C LYS A 199 -8.86 -34.70 -5.20
N LEU A 200 -9.59 -34.85 -6.31
CA LEU A 200 -9.29 -35.81 -7.39
C LEU A 200 -8.97 -35.04 -8.67
N ILE A 201 -8.14 -35.60 -9.54
CA ILE A 201 -7.75 -34.96 -10.81
C ILE A 201 -8.24 -35.80 -11.99
N ALA A 202 -9.25 -35.32 -12.71
CA ALA A 202 -9.70 -35.91 -13.98
C ALA A 202 -9.03 -35.17 -15.15
N GLN A 203 -8.35 -35.93 -16.00
CA GLN A 203 -7.71 -35.45 -17.22
C GLN A 203 -7.76 -36.54 -18.30
N SER A 204 -7.58 -36.14 -19.57
CA SER A 204 -7.50 -37.06 -20.71
C SER A 204 -6.35 -38.07 -20.60
N ASP A 205 -5.22 -37.67 -20.02
CA ASP A 205 -4.06 -38.52 -19.69
C ASP A 205 -4.01 -38.93 -18.20
N GLY A 206 -5.14 -38.78 -17.49
CA GLY A 206 -5.34 -39.19 -16.11
C GLY A 206 -5.63 -40.70 -15.95
N PHE A 207 -6.00 -41.10 -14.74
CA PHE A 207 -6.38 -42.49 -14.45
C PHE A 207 -7.81 -42.75 -14.92
N ASN A 208 -8.14 -44.02 -15.14
CA ASN A 208 -9.42 -44.41 -15.74
C ASN A 208 -10.64 -44.18 -14.81
N GLN A 209 -11.84 -44.31 -15.38
CA GLN A 209 -13.11 -44.15 -14.67
C GLN A 209 -13.21 -45.07 -13.44
N ALA A 210 -12.76 -46.31 -13.52
CA ALA A 210 -12.87 -47.27 -12.41
C ALA A 210 -12.06 -46.81 -11.18
N THR A 211 -10.90 -46.16 -11.39
CA THR A 211 -10.11 -45.59 -10.29
C THR A 211 -10.82 -44.37 -9.69
N HIS A 212 -11.38 -43.47 -10.52
CA HIS A 212 -12.21 -42.35 -10.04
C HIS A 212 -13.39 -42.83 -9.19
N ASP A 213 -14.16 -43.81 -9.70
CA ASP A 213 -15.33 -44.36 -9.01
C ASP A 213 -14.93 -44.99 -7.66
N ALA A 214 -13.79 -45.69 -7.61
CA ALA A 214 -13.28 -46.29 -6.39
C ALA A 214 -12.86 -45.24 -5.34
N LEU A 215 -12.21 -44.14 -5.76
CA LEU A 215 -11.83 -43.03 -4.89
C LEU A 215 -13.05 -42.31 -4.31
N VAL A 216 -14.05 -41.99 -5.14
CA VAL A 216 -15.30 -41.36 -4.68
C VAL A 216 -16.06 -42.32 -3.75
N LYS A 217 -16.19 -43.60 -4.13
CA LYS A 217 -16.87 -44.61 -3.28
C LYS A 217 -16.19 -44.78 -1.92
N ALA A 218 -14.87 -44.85 -1.88
CA ALA A 218 -14.12 -44.95 -0.63
C ALA A 218 -14.28 -43.69 0.23
N THR A 219 -14.33 -42.52 -0.40
CA THR A 219 -14.59 -41.23 0.29
C THR A 219 -15.98 -41.18 0.91
N HIS A 220 -17.01 -41.56 0.14
CA HIS A 220 -18.40 -41.61 0.61
C HIS A 220 -18.61 -42.66 1.71
N ALA A 221 -17.86 -43.77 1.69
CA ALA A 221 -17.89 -44.77 2.76
C ALA A 221 -17.44 -44.21 4.12
N LEU A 222 -16.67 -43.10 4.14
CA LEU A 222 -16.29 -42.37 5.34
C LEU A 222 -17.24 -41.20 5.67
N GLY A 223 -18.31 -41.01 4.89
CA GLY A 223 -19.21 -39.86 5.01
C GLY A 223 -18.55 -38.52 4.66
N LYS A 224 -17.49 -38.55 3.83
CA LYS A 224 -16.71 -37.38 3.43
C LYS A 224 -17.03 -36.91 2.02
N VAL A 225 -16.55 -35.72 1.68
CA VAL A 225 -16.80 -35.03 0.40
C VAL A 225 -15.62 -35.22 -0.55
N ALA A 226 -15.92 -35.55 -1.81
CA ALA A 226 -14.95 -35.58 -2.90
C ALA A 226 -15.16 -34.40 -3.85
N MET A 227 -14.06 -33.79 -4.31
CA MET A 227 -14.09 -32.72 -5.30
C MET A 227 -13.10 -33.02 -6.43
N THR A 228 -13.52 -32.83 -7.69
CA THR A 228 -12.74 -33.25 -8.86
C THR A 228 -12.37 -32.06 -9.73
N HIS A 229 -11.08 -31.90 -10.05
CA HIS A 229 -10.63 -31.03 -11.15
C HIS A 229 -11.06 -31.64 -12.48
N ALA A 230 -11.74 -30.86 -13.32
CA ALA A 230 -12.03 -31.21 -14.71
C ALA A 230 -12.18 -29.94 -15.55
N GLN A 231 -11.28 -29.71 -16.52
CA GLN A 231 -11.23 -28.44 -17.29
C GLN A 231 -11.67 -28.57 -18.76
N ASP A 232 -11.87 -29.80 -19.23
CA ASP A 232 -12.30 -30.13 -20.59
C ASP A 232 -13.50 -31.08 -20.58
N TYR A 233 -14.22 -31.15 -21.70
CA TYR A 233 -15.48 -31.90 -21.85
C TYR A 233 -15.34 -33.38 -21.48
N ALA A 234 -14.25 -34.03 -21.87
CA ALA A 234 -14.04 -35.45 -21.62
C ALA A 234 -13.79 -35.72 -20.12
N SER A 235 -12.93 -34.92 -19.50
CA SER A 235 -12.63 -34.96 -18.08
C SER A 235 -13.86 -34.64 -17.23
N TYR A 236 -14.71 -33.72 -17.69
CA TYR A 236 -15.98 -33.41 -17.04
C TYR A 236 -16.91 -34.62 -16.99
N GLY A 237 -16.97 -35.40 -18.08
CA GLY A 237 -17.72 -36.65 -18.11
C GLY A 237 -17.24 -37.67 -17.08
N VAL A 238 -15.93 -37.75 -16.82
CA VAL A 238 -15.36 -38.63 -15.79
C VAL A 238 -15.79 -38.20 -14.40
N ALA A 239 -15.68 -36.89 -14.09
CA ALA A 239 -16.11 -36.32 -12.82
C ALA A 239 -17.60 -36.59 -12.55
N ILE A 240 -18.48 -36.34 -13.53
CA ILE A 240 -19.93 -36.58 -13.41
C ILE A 240 -20.25 -38.06 -13.18
N ARG A 241 -19.65 -38.98 -13.95
CA ARG A 241 -19.94 -40.42 -13.79
C ARG A 241 -19.47 -40.99 -12.47
N SER A 242 -18.38 -40.44 -11.92
CA SER A 242 -17.86 -40.84 -10.61
C SER A 242 -18.74 -40.43 -9.44
N LYS A 243 -19.74 -39.56 -9.67
CA LYS A 243 -20.61 -38.99 -8.63
C LYS A 243 -19.86 -38.21 -7.56
N THR A 244 -18.74 -37.58 -7.93
CA THR A 244 -18.03 -36.63 -7.07
C THR A 244 -18.98 -35.53 -6.60
N ASP A 245 -18.85 -35.02 -5.38
CA ASP A 245 -19.80 -34.04 -4.86
C ASP A 245 -19.62 -32.68 -5.54
N GLY A 246 -18.35 -32.25 -5.69
CA GLY A 246 -17.98 -30.98 -6.31
C GLY A 246 -17.17 -31.15 -7.59
N ILE A 247 -17.55 -30.46 -8.67
CA ILE A 247 -16.74 -30.37 -9.88
C ILE A 247 -16.08 -28.99 -9.93
N GLN A 248 -14.77 -28.96 -10.06
CA GLN A 248 -13.98 -27.73 -10.12
C GLN A 248 -13.62 -27.42 -11.58
N HIS A 249 -13.69 -26.12 -11.92
CA HIS A 249 -13.66 -25.54 -13.26
C HIS A 249 -14.98 -25.71 -14.02
N VAL A 250 -14.96 -25.40 -15.32
CA VAL A 250 -15.97 -25.74 -16.34
C VAL A 250 -15.22 -26.21 -17.61
N PRO A 251 -15.87 -26.90 -18.56
CA PRO A 251 -15.25 -27.19 -19.84
C PRO A 251 -14.91 -25.89 -20.58
N PHE A 252 -13.62 -25.66 -20.83
CA PHE A 252 -13.12 -24.53 -21.63
C PHE A 252 -12.85 -24.92 -23.08
N ASP A 253 -12.90 -26.20 -23.45
CA ASP A 253 -12.74 -26.68 -24.84
C ASP A 253 -14.06 -26.56 -25.62
N ILE A 254 -15.11 -27.24 -25.15
CA ILE A 254 -16.43 -27.28 -25.77
C ILE A 254 -17.47 -27.08 -24.66
N PRO A 255 -18.49 -26.21 -24.88
CA PRO A 255 -19.51 -25.98 -23.87
C PRO A 255 -20.20 -27.26 -23.39
N ILE A 256 -20.44 -27.36 -22.08
CA ILE A 256 -21.11 -28.50 -21.46
C ILE A 256 -22.47 -28.80 -22.10
N SER A 257 -22.79 -30.08 -22.26
CA SER A 257 -24.04 -30.55 -22.88
C SER A 257 -25.21 -30.66 -21.91
N GLU A 258 -26.43 -30.66 -22.44
CA GLU A 258 -27.65 -30.79 -21.63
C GLU A 258 -27.70 -32.12 -20.86
N ASP A 259 -27.28 -33.22 -21.48
CA ASP A 259 -27.26 -34.54 -20.82
C ASP A 259 -26.33 -34.56 -19.59
N MET A 260 -25.17 -33.91 -19.70
CA MET A 260 -24.24 -33.74 -18.58
C MET A 260 -24.85 -32.89 -17.47
N ILE A 261 -25.52 -31.79 -17.83
CA ILE A 261 -26.23 -30.93 -16.87
C ILE A 261 -27.33 -31.69 -16.13
N GLN A 262 -28.14 -32.49 -16.85
CA GLN A 262 -29.20 -33.29 -16.23
C GLN A 262 -28.64 -34.36 -15.30
N LEU A 263 -27.48 -34.95 -15.63
CA LEU A 263 -26.77 -35.85 -14.73
C LEU A 263 -26.31 -35.13 -13.45
N ILE A 264 -25.65 -33.97 -13.58
CA ILE A 264 -25.20 -33.13 -12.44
C ILE A 264 -26.38 -32.85 -11.50
N LYS A 265 -27.51 -32.39 -12.06
CA LYS A 265 -28.73 -32.09 -11.28
C LYS A 265 -29.29 -33.30 -10.55
N ARG A 266 -29.45 -34.42 -11.27
CA ARG A 266 -29.98 -35.68 -10.70
C ARG A 266 -29.10 -36.21 -9.57
N GLN A 267 -27.79 -36.04 -9.69
CA GLN A 267 -26.82 -36.45 -8.70
C GLN A 267 -26.58 -35.41 -7.60
N ARG A 268 -27.17 -34.21 -7.72
CA ARG A 268 -27.02 -33.08 -6.79
C ARG A 268 -25.58 -32.62 -6.60
N GLN A 269 -24.77 -32.72 -7.65
CA GLN A 269 -23.40 -32.22 -7.65
C GLN A 269 -23.41 -30.69 -7.75
N TYR A 270 -22.38 -30.04 -7.18
CA TYR A 270 -22.16 -28.60 -7.31
C TYR A 270 -20.94 -28.30 -8.18
N VAL A 271 -20.88 -27.10 -8.75
CA VAL A 271 -19.81 -26.69 -9.67
C VAL A 271 -19.16 -25.39 -9.18
N THR A 272 -17.82 -25.33 -9.20
CA THR A 272 -17.03 -24.12 -8.96
C THR A 272 -16.37 -23.69 -10.26
N PRO A 273 -16.89 -22.71 -11.02
CA PRO A 273 -16.44 -22.44 -12.38
C PRO A 273 -15.00 -21.95 -12.55
N THR A 274 -14.48 -21.17 -11.60
CA THR A 274 -13.12 -20.59 -11.63
C THR A 274 -12.83 -19.84 -12.94
N LEU A 275 -13.75 -18.98 -13.36
CA LEU A 275 -13.59 -18.17 -14.58
C LEU A 275 -12.31 -17.31 -14.52
N ASN A 276 -11.89 -16.90 -13.32
CA ASN A 276 -10.65 -16.17 -13.09
C ASN A 276 -9.41 -16.88 -13.67
N ILE A 277 -9.14 -18.13 -13.27
CA ILE A 277 -7.99 -18.88 -13.82
C ILE A 277 -8.22 -19.29 -15.27
N GLY A 278 -9.48 -19.59 -15.64
CA GLY A 278 -9.84 -19.92 -17.02
C GLY A 278 -9.49 -18.79 -17.98
N LYS A 279 -9.71 -17.53 -17.58
CA LYS A 279 -9.34 -16.34 -18.36
C LYS A 279 -7.82 -16.23 -18.52
N ILE A 280 -7.06 -16.44 -17.44
CA ILE A 280 -5.58 -16.40 -17.47
C ILE A 280 -5.03 -17.49 -18.40
N ALA A 281 -5.50 -18.73 -18.25
CA ALA A 281 -5.04 -19.87 -19.02
C ALA A 281 -5.35 -19.75 -20.52
N THR A 282 -6.56 -19.31 -20.87
CA THR A 282 -7.00 -19.21 -22.28
C THR A 282 -6.48 -17.97 -23.01
N GLN A 283 -6.03 -16.93 -22.30
CA GLN A 283 -5.43 -15.74 -22.92
C GLN A 283 -3.94 -15.92 -23.24
N ASN A 284 -3.28 -16.91 -22.63
CA ASN A 284 -1.87 -17.19 -22.83
C ASN A 284 -1.66 -18.57 -23.44
N LYS A 285 -1.40 -18.60 -24.76
CA LYS A 285 -1.19 -19.85 -25.52
C LYS A 285 -0.06 -20.74 -24.95
N THR A 286 0.97 -20.15 -24.36
CA THR A 286 2.05 -20.93 -23.73
C THR A 286 1.54 -21.64 -22.49
N ILE A 287 0.75 -20.96 -21.66
CA ILE A 287 0.13 -21.55 -20.47
C ILE A 287 -0.88 -22.62 -20.88
N GLU A 288 -1.76 -22.31 -21.83
CA GLU A 288 -2.74 -23.24 -22.41
C GLU A 288 -2.08 -24.55 -22.85
N GLN A 289 -1.00 -24.47 -23.64
CA GLN A 289 -0.27 -25.65 -24.13
C GLN A 289 0.37 -26.48 -23.02
N ILE A 290 0.72 -25.87 -21.89
CA ILE A 290 1.32 -26.56 -20.75
C ILE A 290 0.24 -27.24 -19.91
N VAL A 291 -0.89 -26.57 -19.66
CA VAL A 291 -1.95 -27.11 -18.79
C VAL A 291 -2.93 -28.03 -19.53
N SER A 292 -3.04 -27.92 -20.85
CA SER A 292 -3.92 -28.70 -21.74
C SER A 292 -3.25 -28.99 -23.09
N PRO A 293 -2.17 -29.79 -23.12
CA PRO A 293 -1.45 -30.09 -24.36
C PRO A 293 -2.37 -30.78 -25.38
N GLY A 294 -2.55 -30.14 -26.54
CA GLY A 294 -3.32 -30.69 -27.66
C GLY A 294 -4.85 -30.54 -27.55
N ILE A 295 -5.35 -29.87 -26.51
CA ILE A 295 -6.78 -29.56 -26.35
C ILE A 295 -6.93 -28.03 -26.38
N PRO A 296 -7.53 -27.45 -27.44
CA PRO A 296 -7.70 -26.01 -27.54
C PRO A 296 -8.74 -25.53 -26.52
N LEU A 297 -8.38 -24.52 -25.72
CA LEU A 297 -9.27 -23.93 -24.71
C LEU A 297 -9.67 -22.51 -25.12
N THR A 298 -10.91 -22.13 -24.80
CA THR A 298 -11.45 -20.80 -25.04
C THR A 298 -12.23 -20.30 -23.82
N TYR A 299 -12.02 -19.03 -23.46
CA TYR A 299 -12.78 -18.41 -22.37
C TYR A 299 -14.29 -18.42 -22.65
N GLU A 300 -14.67 -18.23 -23.92
CA GLU A 300 -16.06 -18.21 -24.37
C GLU A 300 -16.78 -19.54 -24.08
N ALA A 301 -16.13 -20.69 -24.33
CA ALA A 301 -16.73 -21.99 -24.02
C ALA A 301 -16.99 -22.17 -22.52
N GLY A 302 -16.08 -21.68 -21.67
CA GLY A 302 -16.27 -21.66 -20.23
C GLY A 302 -17.46 -20.79 -19.81
N VAL A 303 -17.56 -19.56 -20.35
CA VAL A 303 -18.69 -18.65 -20.09
C VAL A 303 -20.02 -19.27 -20.52
N VAL A 304 -20.08 -19.88 -21.71
CA VAL A 304 -21.29 -20.58 -22.19
C VAL A 304 -21.63 -21.78 -21.30
N SER A 305 -20.62 -22.52 -20.80
CA SER A 305 -20.85 -23.61 -19.85
C SER A 305 -21.49 -23.11 -18.55
N VAL A 306 -20.97 -22.01 -17.98
CA VAL A 306 -21.55 -21.36 -16.79
C VAL A 306 -22.99 -20.92 -17.07
N GLN A 307 -23.25 -20.27 -18.20
CA GLN A 307 -24.61 -19.86 -18.61
C GLN A 307 -25.59 -21.03 -18.66
N ARG A 308 -25.19 -22.17 -19.24
CA ARG A 308 -26.06 -23.35 -19.33
C ARG A 308 -26.32 -23.97 -17.96
N LEU A 309 -25.30 -24.08 -17.11
CA LEU A 309 -25.42 -24.56 -15.74
C LEU A 309 -26.37 -23.67 -14.91
N MET A 310 -26.22 -22.35 -15.01
CA MET A 310 -27.09 -21.38 -14.34
C MET A 310 -28.54 -21.49 -14.80
N ARG A 311 -28.79 -21.52 -16.11
CA ARG A 311 -30.16 -21.66 -16.66
C ARG A 311 -30.84 -22.94 -16.22
N ALA A 312 -30.07 -24.01 -16.02
CA ALA A 312 -30.58 -25.28 -15.55
C ALA A 312 -30.79 -25.33 -14.03
N GLY A 313 -30.32 -24.34 -13.26
CA GLY A 313 -30.42 -24.31 -11.81
C GLY A 313 -29.46 -25.27 -11.12
N VAL A 314 -28.28 -25.50 -11.71
CA VAL A 314 -27.20 -26.21 -11.01
C VAL A 314 -26.62 -25.30 -9.92
N THR A 315 -26.32 -25.86 -8.75
CA THR A 315 -25.67 -25.14 -7.66
C THR A 315 -24.26 -24.72 -8.08
N LEU A 316 -24.02 -23.41 -8.14
CA LEU A 316 -22.70 -22.82 -8.44
C LEU A 316 -22.09 -22.17 -7.20
N LEU A 317 -20.78 -22.32 -7.06
CA LEU A 317 -19.95 -21.70 -6.03
C LEU A 317 -18.95 -20.74 -6.68
N ALA A 318 -18.56 -19.69 -5.96
CA ALA A 318 -17.46 -18.82 -6.36
C ALA A 318 -16.13 -19.40 -5.85
N GLY A 319 -15.15 -19.52 -6.75
CA GLY A 319 -13.79 -19.92 -6.40
C GLY A 319 -12.82 -19.49 -7.49
N THR A 320 -11.54 -19.31 -7.16
CA THR A 320 -10.62 -18.55 -8.03
C THR A 320 -9.51 -19.34 -8.68
N ASP A 321 -9.16 -20.48 -8.08
CA ASP A 321 -7.93 -21.25 -8.33
C ASP A 321 -6.65 -20.39 -8.20
N ALA A 322 -6.69 -19.38 -7.34
CA ALA A 322 -5.51 -18.57 -7.02
C ALA A 322 -4.44 -19.44 -6.34
N ASN A 323 -3.18 -19.30 -6.75
CA ASN A 323 -2.09 -20.20 -6.36
C ASN A 323 -0.82 -19.42 -5.95
N ASP A 324 -0.41 -19.51 -4.67
CA ASP A 324 0.78 -18.82 -4.14
C ASP A 324 2.12 -19.54 -4.45
N GLN A 325 2.09 -20.72 -5.05
CA GLN A 325 3.26 -21.45 -5.52
C GLN A 325 3.53 -21.25 -7.01
N ALA A 326 2.56 -20.68 -7.74
CA ALA A 326 2.63 -20.56 -9.20
C ALA A 326 3.26 -19.24 -9.70
N GLU A 327 3.86 -18.45 -8.80
CA GLU A 327 4.31 -17.06 -9.02
C GLU A 327 5.21 -16.82 -10.24
N ASN A 328 5.83 -17.85 -10.82
CA ASN A 328 6.66 -17.73 -12.03
C ASN A 328 5.97 -18.16 -13.33
N PHE A 329 4.86 -18.89 -13.27
CA PHE A 329 4.23 -19.52 -14.44
C PHE A 329 2.78 -19.06 -14.67
N LEU A 330 1.99 -18.91 -13.60
CA LEU A 330 0.62 -18.37 -13.65
C LEU A 330 0.65 -16.96 -13.04
N ASN A 331 1.08 -15.97 -13.84
CA ASN A 331 1.09 -14.56 -13.42
C ASN A 331 -0.36 -14.07 -13.24
N GLY A 332 -0.90 -14.23 -12.03
CA GLY A 332 -2.26 -13.85 -11.64
C GLY A 332 -2.31 -12.56 -10.83
N ASP A 333 -3.53 -12.07 -10.62
CA ASP A 333 -3.80 -11.02 -9.63
C ASP A 333 -3.55 -11.49 -8.20
N LEU A 334 -3.43 -10.54 -7.27
CA LEU A 334 -3.29 -10.81 -5.84
C LEU A 334 -4.41 -11.73 -5.33
N MET A 335 -4.03 -12.75 -4.56
CA MET A 335 -4.95 -13.66 -3.88
C MET A 335 -5.92 -12.84 -2.99
N GLY A 336 -7.22 -13.05 -3.12
CA GLY A 336 -8.26 -12.24 -2.48
C GLY A 336 -8.94 -11.27 -3.45
N LEU A 337 -8.18 -10.42 -4.16
CA LEU A 337 -8.73 -9.64 -5.28
C LEU A 337 -9.35 -10.55 -6.34
N THR A 338 -8.76 -11.72 -6.55
CA THR A 338 -9.26 -12.76 -7.46
C THR A 338 -10.70 -13.16 -7.18
N LEU A 339 -11.15 -13.23 -5.92
CA LEU A 339 -12.53 -13.65 -5.62
C LEU A 339 -13.53 -12.56 -6.03
N HIS A 340 -13.19 -11.29 -5.79
CA HIS A 340 -14.02 -10.18 -6.28
C HIS A 340 -14.08 -10.11 -7.80
N LYS A 341 -13.02 -10.54 -8.49
CA LYS A 341 -13.03 -10.68 -9.95
C LYS A 341 -13.88 -11.87 -10.41
N GLU A 342 -13.80 -13.01 -9.71
CA GLU A 342 -14.66 -14.16 -9.99
C GLU A 342 -16.15 -13.78 -9.87
N LEU A 343 -16.53 -13.04 -8.82
CA LEU A 343 -17.88 -12.52 -8.66
C LEU A 343 -18.31 -11.64 -9.84
N GLN A 344 -17.43 -10.75 -10.31
CA GLN A 344 -17.69 -9.94 -11.50
C GLN A 344 -17.85 -10.81 -12.75
N TYR A 345 -16.97 -11.79 -12.98
CA TYR A 345 -17.06 -12.68 -14.13
C TYR A 345 -18.33 -13.54 -14.12
N LEU A 346 -18.79 -14.00 -12.96
CA LEU A 346 -20.06 -14.70 -12.84
C LEU A 346 -21.25 -13.79 -13.20
N THR A 347 -21.23 -12.53 -12.75
CA THR A 347 -22.29 -11.57 -13.13
C THR A 347 -22.23 -11.17 -14.60
N GLU A 348 -21.04 -11.01 -15.18
CA GLU A 348 -20.84 -10.80 -16.63
C GLU A 348 -21.34 -12.00 -17.45
N ALA A 349 -21.21 -13.21 -16.91
CA ALA A 349 -21.77 -14.42 -17.50
C ALA A 349 -23.30 -14.53 -17.36
N GLY A 350 -23.95 -13.65 -16.59
CA GLY A 350 -25.40 -13.56 -16.43
C GLY A 350 -25.94 -14.04 -15.08
N MET A 351 -25.08 -14.29 -14.10
CA MET A 351 -25.51 -14.52 -12.71
C MET A 351 -26.08 -13.21 -12.14
N SER A 352 -27.17 -13.27 -11.38
CA SER A 352 -27.63 -12.09 -10.64
C SER A 352 -26.64 -11.73 -9.52
N GLU A 353 -26.59 -10.46 -9.13
CA GLU A 353 -25.71 -10.00 -8.04
C GLU A 353 -26.02 -10.71 -6.73
N VAL A 354 -27.30 -11.00 -6.45
CA VAL A 354 -27.72 -11.76 -5.26
C VAL A 354 -27.21 -13.19 -5.30
N ASP A 355 -27.28 -13.87 -6.45
CA ASP A 355 -26.80 -15.24 -6.59
C ASP A 355 -25.27 -15.29 -6.52
N ALA A 356 -24.57 -14.28 -7.05
CA ALA A 356 -23.13 -14.17 -6.94
C ALA A 356 -22.68 -14.02 -5.48
N LEU A 357 -23.34 -13.17 -4.69
CA LEU A 357 -23.07 -13.07 -3.24
C LEU A 357 -23.35 -14.39 -2.52
N ARG A 358 -24.45 -15.06 -2.84
CA ARG A 358 -24.81 -16.36 -2.25
C ARG A 358 -23.76 -17.43 -2.59
N ALA A 359 -23.25 -17.44 -3.83
CA ALA A 359 -22.20 -18.34 -4.30
C ALA A 359 -20.87 -18.16 -3.57
N ALA A 360 -20.62 -17.02 -2.94
CA ALA A 360 -19.46 -16.75 -2.08
C ALA A 360 -19.78 -16.66 -0.58
N THR A 361 -21.00 -17.03 -0.14
CA THR A 361 -21.38 -16.97 1.29
C THR A 361 -22.14 -18.22 1.72
N VAL A 362 -23.47 -18.21 1.60
CA VAL A 362 -24.34 -19.26 2.15
C VAL A 362 -24.23 -20.58 1.39
N ILE A 363 -24.05 -20.54 0.07
CA ILE A 363 -23.98 -21.76 -0.76
C ILE A 363 -22.74 -22.60 -0.42
N PRO A 364 -21.49 -22.06 -0.45
CA PRO A 364 -20.32 -22.84 -0.07
C PRO A 364 -20.36 -23.28 1.40
N SER A 365 -20.96 -22.48 2.30
CA SER A 365 -21.15 -22.91 3.69
C SER A 365 -22.03 -24.17 3.80
N ILE A 366 -23.13 -24.26 3.04
CA ILE A 366 -23.98 -25.46 3.00
C ILE A 366 -23.25 -26.63 2.33
N MET A 367 -22.66 -26.42 1.16
CA MET A 367 -22.07 -27.49 0.35
C MET A 367 -20.83 -28.11 1.00
N HIS A 368 -20.09 -27.33 1.81
CA HIS A 368 -18.90 -27.80 2.52
C HIS A 368 -19.11 -28.03 4.02
N ASN A 369 -20.37 -27.98 4.50
CA ASN A 369 -20.73 -28.11 5.90
C ASN A 369 -19.91 -27.21 6.85
N LEU A 370 -19.73 -25.94 6.45
CA LEU A 370 -19.03 -24.93 7.26
C LEU A 370 -20.01 -24.37 8.30
N GLU A 371 -20.26 -25.16 9.34
CA GLU A 371 -21.24 -24.85 10.38
C GLU A 371 -21.02 -23.46 11.00
N GLY A 372 -22.13 -22.73 11.18
CA GLY A 372 -22.11 -21.41 11.81
C GLY A 372 -21.45 -20.30 10.98
N ARG A 373 -21.30 -20.46 9.66
CA ARG A 373 -20.70 -19.45 8.76
C ARG A 373 -21.59 -19.16 7.55
N GLY A 374 -21.16 -18.21 6.70
CA GLY A 374 -21.82 -17.89 5.43
C GLY A 374 -23.20 -17.24 5.56
N SER A 375 -23.63 -16.86 6.77
CA SER A 375 -24.90 -16.22 7.06
C SER A 375 -24.82 -15.40 8.35
N ILE A 376 -25.58 -14.31 8.44
CA ILE A 376 -25.70 -13.49 9.65
C ILE A 376 -26.89 -14.01 10.47
N LYS A 377 -26.61 -14.84 11.48
CA LYS A 377 -27.63 -15.49 12.33
C LYS A 377 -27.17 -15.56 13.79
N GLU A 378 -28.10 -15.62 14.73
CA GLU A 378 -27.80 -15.79 16.16
C GLU A 378 -26.92 -17.03 16.39
N GLY A 379 -25.85 -16.88 17.19
CA GLY A 379 -24.93 -17.97 17.54
C GLY A 379 -23.97 -18.39 16.42
N TYR A 380 -24.08 -17.82 15.22
CA TYR A 380 -23.11 -18.04 14.15
C TYR A 380 -21.81 -17.32 14.49
N ARG A 381 -20.70 -17.81 13.94
CA ARG A 381 -19.42 -17.14 14.05
C ARG A 381 -19.52 -15.77 13.41
N ALA A 382 -18.94 -14.76 14.05
CA ALA A 382 -18.94 -13.39 13.58
C ALA A 382 -17.96 -13.15 12.42
N ASP A 383 -18.02 -13.97 11.37
CA ASP A 383 -17.31 -13.72 10.13
C ASP A 383 -18.13 -12.70 9.33
N LEU A 384 -17.79 -11.42 9.46
CA LEU A 384 -18.59 -10.30 8.98
C LEU A 384 -17.77 -9.33 8.13
N LEU A 385 -18.41 -8.83 7.08
CA LEU A 385 -17.87 -7.85 6.15
C LEU A 385 -18.83 -6.67 6.04
N LEU A 386 -18.42 -5.48 6.50
CA LEU A 386 -19.21 -4.26 6.35
C LEU A 386 -18.76 -3.50 5.10
N LEU A 387 -19.70 -3.10 4.23
CA LEU A 387 -19.48 -2.27 3.05
C LEU A 387 -20.04 -0.85 3.26
N LYS A 388 -19.55 0.11 2.47
CA LYS A 388 -19.94 1.54 2.60
C LYS A 388 -21.43 1.76 2.27
N PRO A 389 -22.09 2.77 2.88
CA PRO A 389 -23.54 3.03 2.73
C PRO A 389 -24.03 3.35 1.31
N ASP A 390 -23.13 3.72 0.40
CA ASP A 390 -23.42 4.00 -1.01
C ASP A 390 -23.03 2.86 -1.96
N ARG A 391 -22.55 1.73 -1.42
CA ARG A 391 -21.96 0.62 -2.18
C ARG A 391 -22.78 -0.65 -2.01
N ASP A 392 -23.99 -0.62 -2.57
CA ASP A 392 -24.92 -1.75 -2.59
C ASP A 392 -24.43 -2.84 -3.57
N PRO A 393 -23.96 -4.01 -3.08
CA PRO A 393 -23.49 -5.08 -3.94
C PRO A 393 -24.61 -5.76 -4.74
N LEU A 394 -25.89 -5.57 -4.38
CA LEU A 394 -27.02 -6.07 -5.16
C LEU A 394 -27.35 -5.20 -6.38
N ARG A 395 -26.76 -4.00 -6.47
CA ARG A 395 -26.85 -3.15 -7.67
C ARG A 395 -25.63 -3.26 -8.56
N ASN A 396 -24.47 -3.56 -7.98
CA ASN A 396 -23.22 -3.75 -8.69
C ASN A 396 -22.26 -4.58 -7.83
N ILE A 397 -21.98 -5.81 -8.26
CA ILE A 397 -21.18 -6.77 -7.48
C ILE A 397 -19.75 -6.29 -7.20
N SER A 398 -19.19 -5.37 -8.01
CA SER A 398 -17.88 -4.78 -7.75
C SER A 398 -17.83 -3.96 -6.44
N ALA A 399 -18.99 -3.56 -5.90
CA ALA A 399 -19.10 -2.91 -4.60
C ALA A 399 -18.60 -3.78 -3.44
N THR A 400 -18.46 -5.10 -3.63
CA THR A 400 -17.83 -5.99 -2.64
C THR A 400 -16.38 -5.60 -2.32
N LEU A 401 -15.69 -4.86 -3.20
CA LEU A 401 -14.35 -4.30 -2.95
C LEU A 401 -14.36 -3.05 -2.04
N ASP A 402 -15.52 -2.41 -1.86
CA ASP A 402 -15.65 -1.18 -1.08
C ASP A 402 -15.97 -1.44 0.39
N ILE A 403 -15.09 -2.21 1.01
CA ILE A 403 -15.12 -2.56 2.42
C ILE A 403 -15.10 -1.27 3.24
N ALA A 404 -16.14 -1.06 4.05
CA ALA A 404 -16.25 0.05 4.96
C ALA A 404 -15.16 -0.04 6.02
N ARG A 405 -14.66 1.14 6.40
CA ARG A 405 -13.74 1.31 7.51
C ARG A 405 -14.32 2.40 8.42
N PRO A 406 -15.44 2.14 9.14
CA PRO A 406 -16.00 3.12 10.06
C PRO A 406 -14.95 3.49 11.11
N LYS A 407 -14.95 4.74 11.58
CA LYS A 407 -13.96 5.26 12.54
C LYS A 407 -13.60 4.22 13.61
N LEU A 408 -12.32 3.86 13.60
CA LEU A 408 -11.60 3.02 14.55
C LEU A 408 -11.67 1.49 14.47
N TYR A 409 -12.61 0.82 13.80
CA TYR A 409 -12.65 -0.64 13.83
C TYR A 409 -12.59 -1.23 12.41
N PHE A 410 -11.54 -2.00 12.10
CA PHE A 410 -11.51 -2.87 10.92
C PHE A 410 -12.63 -3.91 11.10
N TYR A 411 -13.57 -4.00 10.16
CA TYR A 411 -14.53 -5.10 10.14
C TYR A 411 -14.47 -5.90 8.85
N ILE A 412 -13.30 -6.52 8.73
CA ILE A 412 -13.26 -7.94 8.41
C ILE A 412 -13.09 -8.60 9.78
N ILE A 413 -14.19 -9.05 10.39
CA ILE A 413 -14.08 -9.76 11.65
C ILE A 413 -13.68 -11.17 11.30
N VAL A 414 -12.39 -11.45 11.44
CA VAL A 414 -11.90 -12.81 11.58
C VAL A 414 -11.18 -12.89 12.90
N ASN A 415 -11.86 -13.36 13.94
CA ASN A 415 -11.23 -13.64 15.24
C ASN A 415 -10.53 -12.42 15.89
N TYR A 416 -11.24 -11.29 16.02
CA TYR A 416 -10.91 -10.13 16.87
C TYR A 416 -9.43 -9.70 16.89
N LYS A 417 -9.02 -8.82 15.95
CA LYS A 417 -7.86 -7.96 16.20
C LYS A 417 -7.95 -6.58 15.56
N TYR A 418 -7.52 -5.62 16.37
CA TYR A 418 -7.29 -4.21 16.11
C TYR A 418 -5.87 -3.96 15.64
N LEU A 419 -5.69 -3.21 14.56
CA LEU A 419 -4.38 -2.68 14.15
C LEU A 419 -4.51 -1.17 13.90
N GLY A 420 -3.85 -0.36 14.74
CA GLY A 420 -3.81 1.08 14.60
C GLY A 420 -2.40 1.61 14.77
N THR A 421 -1.88 2.26 13.72
CA THR A 421 -1.36 3.65 13.72
C THR A 421 -0.82 3.98 12.33
N ILE A 422 -1.34 5.06 11.72
CA ILE A 422 -0.95 5.64 10.42
C ILE A 422 -1.29 4.63 9.30
N ALA A 423 -1.91 5.05 8.19
CA ALA A 423 -2.15 4.10 7.09
C ALA A 423 -0.82 3.76 6.40
N ILE A 424 -0.09 2.89 7.08
CA ILE A 424 1.03 2.07 6.69
C ILE A 424 0.40 1.01 5.79
N ILE A 425 0.84 0.93 4.53
CA ILE A 425 0.42 -0.15 3.63
C ILE A 425 0.95 -1.50 4.18
N ASP A 426 0.34 -2.62 3.82
CA ASP A 426 0.68 -3.93 4.42
C ASP A 426 2.18 -4.25 4.32
N VAL A 427 2.84 -3.85 3.22
CA VAL A 427 4.30 -3.98 3.08
C VAL A 427 5.09 -3.10 4.07
N GLN A 428 4.60 -1.92 4.44
CA GLN A 428 5.21 -1.10 5.49
C GLN A 428 4.93 -1.67 6.90
N TRP A 429 3.82 -2.39 7.11
CA TRP A 429 3.57 -3.09 8.38
C TRP A 429 4.51 -4.27 8.53
N LEU A 430 4.66 -5.07 7.48
CA LEU A 430 5.63 -6.16 7.41
C LEU A 430 7.05 -5.66 7.62
N SER A 431 7.37 -4.50 7.05
CA SER A 431 8.64 -3.80 7.21
C SER A 431 8.93 -3.38 8.65
N LEU A 432 7.92 -2.86 9.36
CA LEU A 432 8.04 -2.45 10.76
C LEU A 432 8.32 -3.63 11.68
N MET A 433 7.79 -4.81 11.36
CA MET A 433 7.99 -6.05 12.13
C MET A 433 9.31 -6.76 11.82
N ARG A 434 9.97 -6.43 10.70
CA ARG A 434 11.25 -7.02 10.26
C ARG A 434 12.47 -6.12 10.47
N GLY A 435 12.28 -4.86 10.87
CA GLY A 435 13.38 -3.92 11.10
C GLY A 435 14.24 -4.32 12.29
N ASP A 436 15.56 -4.36 12.08
CA ASP A 436 16.57 -4.63 13.10
C ASP A 436 17.07 -3.34 13.80
N GLU A 437 17.92 -3.49 14.81
CA GLU A 437 18.53 -2.35 15.51
C GLU A 437 19.51 -1.57 14.61
N SER A 438 19.60 -0.27 14.85
CA SER A 438 20.36 0.68 14.02
C SER A 438 21.88 0.51 14.07
N TYR A 439 22.43 -0.34 14.95
CA TYR A 439 23.88 -0.48 15.14
C TYR A 439 24.44 -1.71 14.41
N GLY A 440 25.21 -1.46 13.36
CA GLY A 440 26.22 -2.39 12.84
C GLY A 440 25.75 -3.48 11.87
N ARG A 441 24.44 -3.70 11.68
CA ARG A 441 23.91 -4.69 10.73
C ARG A 441 22.61 -4.28 10.02
N ASN A 442 22.27 -3.00 9.97
CA ASN A 442 20.96 -2.52 9.55
C ASN A 442 20.64 -2.79 8.06
N TRP A 443 19.80 -3.79 7.78
CA TRP A 443 19.40 -4.15 6.41
C TRP A 443 18.58 -3.05 5.74
N GLY A 444 17.89 -2.25 6.57
CA GLY A 444 17.09 -1.10 6.14
C GLY A 444 17.91 -0.02 5.49
N TYR A 445 19.14 0.18 5.93
CA TYR A 445 20.05 1.10 5.27
C TYR A 445 20.31 0.69 3.82
N TYR A 446 20.67 -0.58 3.60
CA TYR A 446 21.02 -1.06 2.27
C TYR A 446 19.81 -1.18 1.34
N CYS A 447 18.64 -1.54 1.89
CA CYS A 447 17.37 -1.45 1.15
C CYS A 447 17.11 -0.03 0.66
N LEU A 448 17.27 0.93 1.58
CA LEU A 448 17.01 2.33 1.31
C LEU A 448 17.99 2.83 0.24
N LEU A 449 19.28 2.48 0.34
CA LEU A 449 20.29 2.82 -0.65
C LEU A 449 20.04 2.19 -2.02
N ASP A 450 19.76 0.87 -2.10
CA ASP A 450 19.46 0.25 -3.40
C ASP A 450 18.19 0.85 -4.02
N LEU A 451 17.22 1.22 -3.19
CA LEU A 451 16.04 1.91 -3.66
C LEU A 451 16.34 3.35 -4.13
N PHE A 452 17.20 4.10 -3.42
CA PHE A 452 17.73 5.37 -3.92
C PHE A 452 18.34 5.17 -5.32
N ARG A 453 19.13 4.12 -5.53
CA ARG A 453 19.72 3.81 -6.85
C ARG A 453 18.69 3.41 -7.89
N TYR A 454 17.73 2.56 -7.53
CA TYR A 454 16.63 2.15 -8.40
C TYR A 454 15.85 3.38 -8.90
N ILE A 455 15.42 4.24 -7.97
CA ILE A 455 14.56 5.39 -8.30
C ILE A 455 15.36 6.48 -9.03
N PHE A 456 16.62 6.71 -8.63
CA PHE A 456 17.35 7.94 -9.00
C PHE A 456 18.50 7.73 -9.98
N GLU A 457 18.95 6.50 -10.20
CA GLU A 457 20.06 6.19 -11.13
C GLU A 457 19.67 5.21 -12.25
N ARG A 458 18.99 4.11 -11.93
CA ARG A 458 18.83 2.96 -12.85
C ARG A 458 17.58 3.01 -13.71
N GLY A 459 16.54 3.75 -13.32
CA GLY A 459 15.23 3.66 -13.99
C GLY A 459 14.64 2.26 -13.83
N ASN A 460 13.72 1.84 -14.70
CA ASN A 460 12.87 0.63 -14.57
C ASN A 460 13.57 -0.73 -14.32
N ASP A 461 14.90 -0.78 -14.16
CA ASP A 461 15.65 -1.96 -13.77
C ASP A 461 15.72 -2.16 -12.24
N HIS A 462 14.88 -3.08 -11.77
CA HIS A 462 15.08 -3.99 -10.63
C HIS A 462 15.23 -3.39 -9.22
N ALA A 463 14.16 -3.44 -8.41
CA ALA A 463 14.19 -3.35 -6.94
C ALA A 463 14.51 -4.73 -6.29
N GLN A 464 15.56 -5.40 -6.77
CA GLN A 464 15.87 -6.78 -6.35
C GLN A 464 16.28 -6.87 -4.88
N VAL A 465 17.06 -5.92 -4.35
CA VAL A 465 17.48 -5.92 -2.95
C VAL A 465 16.28 -5.75 -2.03
N PHE A 466 15.42 -4.76 -2.31
CA PHE A 466 14.19 -4.55 -1.55
C PHE A 466 13.28 -5.79 -1.56
N ARG A 467 13.06 -6.41 -2.73
CA ARG A 467 12.26 -7.64 -2.83
C ARG A 467 12.87 -8.79 -2.03
N ARG A 468 14.17 -9.07 -2.19
CA ARG A 468 14.86 -10.15 -1.47
C ARG A 468 14.86 -9.96 0.05
N VAL A 469 14.99 -8.71 0.52
CA VAL A 469 14.92 -8.39 1.96
C VAL A 469 13.48 -8.55 2.48
N VAL A 470 12.48 -8.06 1.74
CA VAL A 470 11.06 -8.19 2.08
C VAL A 470 10.54 -9.63 1.94
N THR A 471 11.16 -10.49 1.14
CA THR A 471 10.84 -11.93 1.08
C THR A 471 11.70 -12.78 2.02
N GLY A 472 12.75 -12.20 2.62
CA GLY A 472 13.69 -12.90 3.51
C GLY A 472 14.51 -13.96 2.77
N MET A 473 14.91 -13.65 1.54
CA MET A 473 15.76 -14.45 0.63
C MET A 473 17.16 -13.81 0.56
N LEU A 474 17.85 -13.74 1.69
CA LEU A 474 19.21 -13.20 1.79
C LEU A 474 20.17 -14.33 2.16
N ASP A 475 21.19 -14.55 1.32
CA ASP A 475 22.32 -15.42 1.60
C ASP A 475 23.62 -14.61 1.68
N SER A 476 24.68 -15.23 2.20
CA SER A 476 26.00 -14.60 2.32
C SER A 476 26.56 -14.17 0.97
N ASP A 477 26.23 -14.89 -0.10
CA ASP A 477 26.71 -14.63 -1.46
C ASP A 477 26.13 -13.33 -2.01
N PHE A 478 24.84 -13.08 -1.78
CA PHE A 478 24.20 -11.80 -2.10
C PHE A 478 24.90 -10.60 -1.44
N TYR A 479 25.35 -10.73 -0.19
CA TYR A 479 26.08 -9.64 0.48
C TYR A 479 27.42 -9.33 -0.19
N HIS A 480 28.15 -10.36 -0.62
CA HIS A 480 29.44 -10.17 -1.27
C HIS A 480 29.30 -9.69 -2.71
N GLU A 481 28.34 -10.23 -3.45
CA GLU A 481 28.22 -10.01 -4.90
C GLU A 481 27.44 -8.73 -5.26
N GLU A 482 26.48 -8.31 -4.43
CA GLU A 482 25.64 -7.14 -4.72
C GLU A 482 25.93 -5.96 -3.79
N LEU A 483 26.16 -6.21 -2.49
CA LEU A 483 26.11 -5.19 -1.44
C LEU A 483 27.47 -4.54 -1.14
N LEU A 484 28.55 -5.34 -1.15
CA LEU A 484 29.93 -4.84 -1.02
C LEU A 484 30.56 -4.42 -2.35
N LYS A 485 29.83 -4.59 -3.46
CA LYS A 485 30.32 -4.28 -4.81
C LYS A 485 30.59 -2.78 -4.97
N PRO A 486 31.85 -2.38 -5.21
CA PRO A 486 32.17 -0.99 -5.49
C PRO A 486 31.47 -0.52 -6.76
N HIS A 487 30.85 0.65 -6.69
CA HIS A 487 30.27 1.33 -7.85
C HIS A 487 30.43 2.85 -7.67
N GLN A 488 30.62 3.54 -8.80
CA GLN A 488 31.00 4.96 -8.87
C GLN A 488 30.19 5.71 -9.93
N GLY A 489 30.15 7.04 -9.82
CA GLY A 489 29.48 7.96 -10.75
C GLY A 489 27.99 8.25 -10.46
N GLY A 490 27.44 7.64 -9.40
CA GLY A 490 26.04 7.77 -8.98
C GLY A 490 25.83 8.76 -7.83
N PHE A 491 24.59 8.83 -7.33
CA PHE A 491 24.22 9.49 -6.07
C PHE A 491 24.43 8.59 -4.83
N VAL A 492 24.62 7.29 -5.05
CA VAL A 492 24.92 6.32 -4.00
C VAL A 492 26.19 5.59 -4.42
N ASN A 493 27.25 5.72 -3.61
CA ASN A 493 28.49 4.97 -3.77
C ASN A 493 28.39 3.61 -3.07
N GLY A 494 29.11 2.63 -3.60
CA GLY A 494 29.11 1.25 -3.09
C GLY A 494 30.40 0.82 -2.44
N GLY A 495 30.28 -0.15 -1.54
CA GLY A 495 31.43 -0.81 -0.93
C GLY A 495 32.44 0.18 -0.38
N THR A 496 33.70 0.04 -0.82
CA THR A 496 34.82 0.88 -0.38
C THR A 496 34.70 2.36 -0.80
N TYR A 497 34.01 2.68 -1.89
CA TYR A 497 33.88 4.08 -2.33
C TYR A 497 33.02 4.91 -1.38
N GLN A 498 31.99 4.35 -0.75
CA GLN A 498 31.21 5.06 0.26
C GLN A 498 32.04 5.36 1.53
N LEU A 499 33.10 4.59 1.80
CA LEU A 499 34.02 4.85 2.90
C LEU A 499 35.04 5.95 2.56
N GLN A 500 35.56 5.94 1.33
CA GLN A 500 36.60 6.87 0.86
C GLN A 500 36.05 8.23 0.42
N ARG A 501 34.85 8.25 -0.14
CA ARG A 501 34.17 9.43 -0.72
C ARG A 501 32.64 9.29 -0.54
N PRO A 502 32.15 9.41 0.71
CA PRO A 502 30.72 9.28 1.01
C PRO A 502 29.92 10.35 0.26
N ASN A 503 28.85 9.93 -0.41
CA ASN A 503 28.03 10.82 -1.24
C ASN A 503 26.52 10.73 -0.94
N VAL A 504 26.09 9.75 -0.13
CA VAL A 504 24.73 9.64 0.41
C VAL A 504 24.74 9.74 1.93
N PHE A 505 23.78 10.48 2.47
CA PHE A 505 23.71 10.85 3.89
C PHE A 505 22.28 10.77 4.40
N ILE A 506 21.98 9.76 5.22
CA ILE A 506 20.67 9.62 5.87
C ILE A 506 20.64 10.50 7.14
N ARG A 507 19.55 11.24 7.36
CA ARG A 507 19.40 12.20 8.47
C ARG A 507 17.99 12.12 9.07
N PRO A 508 17.74 12.63 10.29
CA PRO A 508 16.42 12.54 10.93
C PRO A 508 15.29 13.24 10.17
N GLN A 509 15.60 14.29 9.39
CA GLN A 509 14.64 15.06 8.61
C GLN A 509 15.33 15.82 7.47
N GLY A 510 14.57 16.22 6.44
CA GLY A 510 15.06 17.08 5.35
C GLY A 510 15.71 18.39 5.81
N ARG A 511 15.17 19.07 6.83
CA ARG A 511 15.80 20.28 7.41
C ARG A 511 17.18 20.02 8.01
N CYS A 512 17.39 18.85 8.64
CA CYS A 512 18.72 18.46 9.11
C CYS A 512 19.67 18.27 7.94
N ALA A 513 19.14 17.86 6.78
CA ALA A 513 19.91 17.73 5.57
C ALA A 513 20.33 19.09 4.99
N GLU A 514 19.41 20.06 4.97
CA GLU A 514 19.62 21.45 4.56
C GLU A 514 20.66 22.13 5.45
N ALA A 515 20.44 22.15 6.77
CA ALA A 515 21.36 22.74 7.74
C ALA A 515 22.78 22.17 7.65
N LEU A 516 22.90 20.84 7.50
CA LEU A 516 24.21 20.20 7.36
C LEU A 516 24.91 20.57 6.04
N LEU A 517 24.18 20.63 4.92
CA LEU A 517 24.78 21.06 3.64
C LEU A 517 25.23 22.52 3.70
N PHE A 518 24.36 23.45 4.08
CA PHE A 518 24.67 24.88 4.05
C PHE A 518 25.76 25.27 5.05
N SER A 519 25.80 24.65 6.23
CA SER A 519 26.86 24.92 7.21
C SER A 519 28.25 24.55 6.68
N ILE A 520 28.39 23.42 5.97
CA ILE A 520 29.66 22.99 5.38
C ILE A 520 30.02 23.83 4.15
N LEU A 521 29.06 24.16 3.29
CA LEU A 521 29.32 25.04 2.15
C LEU A 521 29.80 26.43 2.59
N SER A 522 29.24 26.95 3.68
CA SER A 522 29.67 28.21 4.27
C SER A 522 31.10 28.13 4.80
N SER A 523 31.44 27.08 5.57
CA SER A 523 32.80 26.92 6.11
C SER A 523 33.84 26.73 5.00
N MET A 524 33.54 25.95 3.98
CA MET A 524 34.45 25.75 2.83
C MET A 524 34.55 26.99 1.93
N GLY A 525 33.49 27.80 1.88
CA GLY A 525 33.48 29.08 1.17
C GLY A 525 34.39 30.13 1.83
N ALA A 526 34.42 30.16 3.17
CA ALA A 526 35.26 31.06 3.95
C ALA A 526 36.77 30.75 3.84
N GLU A 527 37.14 29.50 3.58
CA GLU A 527 38.55 29.09 3.38
C GLU A 527 39.08 29.42 1.97
N ASN A 528 38.18 29.58 0.98
CA ASN A 528 38.52 29.84 -0.43
C ASN A 528 38.39 31.31 -0.85
N SER A 529 37.94 32.22 0.02
CA SER A 529 37.59 33.59 -0.38
C SER A 529 38.74 34.59 -0.25
N GLN A 530 39.32 34.98 -1.40
CA GLN A 530 39.77 36.35 -1.66
C GLN A 530 38.58 37.31 -1.96
N GLU A 531 37.34 36.80 -1.98
CA GLU A 531 36.11 37.53 -2.29
C GLU A 531 35.50 38.17 -1.02
N THR A 532 35.25 39.49 -1.06
CA THR A 532 34.61 40.25 0.02
C THR A 532 33.08 40.19 0.02
N ASP A 533 32.47 39.59 -1.01
CA ASP A 533 31.04 39.65 -1.26
C ASP A 533 30.29 38.46 -0.68
N THR A 534 29.10 38.71 -0.12
CA THR A 534 28.23 37.68 0.44
C THR A 534 27.82 36.65 -0.63
N PRO A 535 28.00 35.34 -0.39
CA PRO A 535 27.65 34.29 -1.34
C PRO A 535 26.12 34.19 -1.53
N VAL A 536 25.68 33.83 -2.73
CA VAL A 536 24.27 33.83 -3.13
C VAL A 536 23.79 32.42 -3.48
N ILE A 537 22.57 32.07 -3.06
CA ILE A 537 21.82 30.91 -3.55
C ILE A 537 20.59 31.41 -4.32
N ILE A 538 20.36 30.85 -5.51
CA ILE A 538 19.20 31.20 -6.33
C ILE A 538 18.19 30.05 -6.39
N SER A 539 16.89 30.36 -6.39
CA SER A 539 15.82 29.35 -6.43
C SER A 539 14.55 29.82 -7.14
N ASN A 540 13.71 28.88 -7.59
CA ASN A 540 12.32 29.15 -8.02
C ASN A 540 11.35 29.35 -6.83
N GLY A 541 11.82 29.13 -5.61
CA GLY A 541 11.13 29.40 -4.36
C GLY A 541 11.75 28.60 -3.21
N PHE A 542 12.08 29.28 -2.11
CA PHE A 542 12.61 28.64 -0.91
C PHE A 542 11.49 28.18 0.00
N PHE A 543 11.61 26.97 0.54
CA PHE A 543 10.81 26.59 1.70
C PHE A 543 11.33 27.31 2.94
N ASP A 544 10.44 27.73 3.85
CA ASP A 544 10.78 28.61 4.99
C ASP A 544 11.99 28.13 5.79
N THR A 545 12.06 26.82 6.10
CA THR A 545 13.21 26.27 6.85
C THR A 545 14.48 26.22 6.01
N THR A 546 14.37 25.94 4.71
CA THR A 546 15.52 25.89 3.80
C THR A 546 16.14 27.27 3.63
N GLY A 547 15.29 28.30 3.46
CA GLY A 547 15.73 29.68 3.42
C GLY A 547 16.36 30.11 4.75
N ALA A 548 15.72 29.79 5.88
CA ALA A 548 16.27 30.10 7.20
C ALA A 548 17.65 29.45 7.43
N ASP A 549 17.81 28.15 7.14
CA ASP A 549 19.07 27.44 7.31
C ASP A 549 20.18 28.03 6.43
N ALA A 550 19.87 28.36 5.17
CA ALA A 550 20.82 29.00 4.27
C ALA A 550 21.21 30.41 4.72
N SER A 551 20.24 31.23 5.16
CA SER A 551 20.51 32.58 5.67
C SER A 551 21.32 32.54 6.97
N VAL A 552 21.03 31.61 7.88
CA VAL A 552 21.82 31.41 9.11
C VAL A 552 23.24 30.97 8.77
N ALA A 553 23.43 30.19 7.71
CA ALA A 553 24.74 29.84 7.19
C ALA A 553 25.45 31.00 6.44
N GLY A 554 24.83 32.19 6.32
CA GLY A 554 25.45 33.38 5.75
C GLY A 554 25.24 33.57 4.24
N PHE A 555 24.29 32.86 3.63
CA PHE A 555 23.94 33.04 2.21
C PHE A 555 22.87 34.13 2.01
N GLU A 556 23.08 34.96 1.01
CA GLU A 556 22.04 35.80 0.42
C GLU A 556 21.12 34.93 -0.47
N LEU A 557 19.81 35.14 -0.40
CA LEU A 557 18.82 34.34 -1.12
C LEU A 557 18.12 35.14 -2.20
N GLN A 558 18.05 34.59 -3.41
CA GLN A 558 17.39 35.24 -4.55
C GLN A 558 16.37 34.30 -5.21
N MET A 559 15.17 34.83 -5.44
CA MET A 559 14.04 34.06 -5.96
C MET A 559 13.66 34.50 -7.38
N PHE A 560 13.56 33.53 -8.28
CA PHE A 560 13.17 33.70 -9.68
C PHE A 560 11.97 32.81 -9.99
N THR A 561 10.82 33.10 -9.40
CA THR A 561 9.57 32.38 -9.69
C THR A 561 9.00 32.86 -11.03
N GLN A 562 8.49 31.94 -11.86
CA GLN A 562 7.80 32.34 -13.08
C GLN A 562 6.65 33.33 -12.82
N PRO A 563 6.45 34.34 -13.69
CA PRO A 563 5.32 35.26 -13.58
C PRO A 563 3.96 34.56 -13.59
N GLY A 564 2.96 35.17 -12.94
CA GLY A 564 1.57 34.70 -12.98
C GLY A 564 1.24 33.55 -12.02
N LEU A 565 2.08 33.29 -11.00
CA LEU A 565 1.80 32.32 -9.94
C LEU A 565 0.38 32.46 -9.36
N SER A 566 -0.01 33.67 -9.02
CA SER A 566 -1.33 33.98 -8.44
C SER A 566 -2.38 34.40 -9.48
N GLY A 567 -2.03 34.41 -10.77
CA GLY A 567 -2.96 34.75 -11.85
C GLY A 567 -4.10 33.73 -12.00
N PRO A 568 -5.29 34.15 -12.47
CA PRO A 568 -6.44 33.26 -12.64
C PRO A 568 -6.15 32.15 -13.64
N PHE A 569 -6.67 30.94 -13.38
CA PHE A 569 -6.57 29.80 -14.29
C PHE A 569 -7.96 29.21 -14.54
N PRO A 570 -8.45 29.15 -15.80
CA PRO A 570 -9.79 28.68 -16.10
C PRO A 570 -10.01 27.22 -15.68
N HIS A 571 -11.07 26.97 -14.90
CA HIS A 571 -11.34 25.65 -14.33
C HIS A 571 -11.52 24.55 -15.38
N HIS A 572 -12.19 24.83 -16.49
CA HIS A 572 -12.42 23.86 -17.56
C HIS A 572 -11.12 23.39 -18.27
N LEU A 573 -9.99 24.05 -18.00
CA LEU A 573 -8.66 23.69 -18.48
C LEU A 573 -7.86 22.86 -17.47
N VAL A 574 -8.34 22.70 -16.22
CA VAL A 574 -7.67 21.86 -15.22
C VAL A 574 -7.64 20.40 -15.70
N GLY A 575 -6.43 19.84 -15.85
CA GLY A 575 -6.21 18.51 -16.42
C GLY A 575 -6.18 18.46 -17.96
N LYS A 576 -6.41 19.59 -18.65
CA LYS A 576 -6.28 19.72 -20.13
C LYS A 576 -5.11 20.59 -20.55
N ALA A 577 -4.84 21.66 -19.79
CA ALA A 577 -3.69 22.53 -19.92
C ALA A 577 -3.00 22.67 -18.56
N ASN A 578 -1.68 22.84 -18.55
CA ASN A 578 -0.92 23.02 -17.33
C ASN A 578 0.09 24.15 -17.48
N ASN A 579 -0.07 25.21 -16.68
CA ASN A 579 0.80 26.38 -16.72
C ASN A 579 2.07 26.23 -15.86
N PHE A 580 2.25 25.09 -15.18
CA PHE A 580 3.44 24.76 -14.35
C PHE A 580 3.93 25.93 -13.49
N LYS A 581 3.03 26.43 -12.62
CA LYS A 581 3.26 27.60 -11.76
C LYS A 581 4.45 27.50 -10.81
N GLY A 582 5.06 26.32 -10.68
CA GLY A 582 6.28 26.12 -9.92
C GLY A 582 7.56 26.47 -10.68
N ASN A 583 7.55 26.69 -12.00
CA ASN A 583 8.77 26.90 -12.78
C ASN A 583 9.62 28.10 -12.28
N MET A 584 10.91 28.00 -12.54
CA MET A 584 11.85 29.12 -12.46
C MET A 584 11.72 30.07 -13.66
N ASP A 585 11.79 31.38 -13.44
CA ASP A 585 12.06 32.35 -14.49
C ASP A 585 13.55 32.29 -14.85
N VAL A 586 13.89 31.39 -15.78
CA VAL A 586 15.28 31.12 -16.17
C VAL A 586 15.92 32.34 -16.84
N THR A 587 15.15 33.16 -17.56
CA THR A 587 15.67 34.38 -18.20
C THR A 587 16.06 35.42 -17.17
N ALA A 588 15.21 35.66 -16.17
CA ALA A 588 15.55 36.58 -15.08
C ALA A 588 16.72 36.05 -14.23
N ALA A 589 16.76 34.73 -13.97
CA ALA A 589 17.87 34.09 -13.27
C ALA A 589 19.20 34.24 -14.02
N GLU A 590 19.21 34.01 -15.34
CA GLU A 590 20.39 34.17 -16.19
C GLU A 590 20.91 35.61 -16.15
N ALA A 591 20.02 36.60 -16.32
CA ALA A 591 20.40 38.01 -16.24
C ALA A 591 20.96 38.41 -14.87
N TYR A 592 20.50 37.79 -13.78
CA TYR A 592 21.06 38.02 -12.45
C TYR A 592 22.44 37.37 -12.28
N VAL A 593 22.61 36.13 -12.74
CA VAL A 593 23.89 35.40 -12.70
C VAL A 593 24.98 36.17 -13.47
N GLU A 594 24.63 36.76 -14.61
CA GLU A 594 25.57 37.55 -15.41
C GLU A 594 26.01 38.86 -14.74
N LYS A 595 25.14 39.47 -13.94
CA LYS A 595 25.46 40.68 -13.17
C LYS A 595 26.29 40.42 -11.91
N HIS A 596 26.31 39.18 -11.43
CA HIS A 596 26.96 38.80 -10.17
C HIS A 596 27.89 37.59 -10.36
N PRO A 597 28.89 37.67 -11.26
CA PRO A 597 29.78 36.55 -11.53
C PRO A 597 30.52 36.10 -10.26
N GLY A 598 30.70 34.79 -10.07
CA GLY A 598 31.41 34.23 -8.92
C GLY A 598 30.62 34.20 -7.60
N ARG A 599 29.58 35.04 -7.43
CA ARG A 599 28.80 35.10 -6.18
C ARG A 599 27.83 33.94 -5.99
N ILE A 600 27.30 33.37 -7.07
CA ILE A 600 26.27 32.32 -6.99
C ILE A 600 26.94 30.98 -6.72
N LYS A 601 26.67 30.40 -5.54
CA LYS A 601 27.26 29.12 -5.11
C LYS A 601 26.36 27.91 -5.39
N MET A 602 25.06 28.12 -5.64
CA MET A 602 24.11 27.04 -5.95
C MET A 602 22.84 27.55 -6.65
N ILE A 603 22.31 26.74 -7.57
CA ILE A 603 20.94 26.85 -8.07
C ILE A 603 20.08 25.73 -7.46
N LEU A 604 19.08 26.10 -6.64
CA LEU A 604 18.15 25.18 -5.98
C LEU A 604 16.78 25.18 -6.67
N MET A 605 16.36 24.04 -7.23
CA MET A 605 15.04 23.88 -7.86
C MET A 605 14.08 23.08 -6.98
N THR A 606 13.03 23.74 -6.49
CA THR A 606 11.96 23.14 -5.68
C THR A 606 10.82 22.64 -6.58
N ILE A 607 10.53 21.34 -6.59
CA ILE A 607 9.65 20.71 -7.60
C ILE A 607 8.24 20.45 -7.10
N THR A 608 8.10 20.23 -5.80
CA THR A 608 6.85 20.39 -5.06
C THR A 608 6.90 21.76 -4.40
N ASN A 609 6.90 22.82 -5.22
CA ASN A 609 7.21 24.18 -4.78
C ASN A 609 6.18 24.67 -3.76
N ASN A 610 6.43 24.39 -2.48
CA ASN A 610 5.50 24.67 -1.38
C ASN A 610 5.35 26.18 -1.15
N TRP A 611 6.39 26.96 -1.46
CA TRP A 611 6.32 28.41 -1.51
C TRP A 611 5.34 28.88 -2.60
N ALA A 612 5.36 28.22 -3.75
CA ALA A 612 4.38 28.37 -4.82
C ALA A 612 3.15 27.48 -4.61
N ALA A 613 2.77 27.15 -3.38
CA ALA A 613 1.57 26.38 -3.07
C ALA A 613 1.50 24.98 -3.73
N GLY A 614 2.62 24.25 -3.70
CA GLY A 614 2.73 22.87 -4.16
C GLY A 614 2.62 22.72 -5.68
N GLN A 615 2.87 23.80 -6.43
CA GLN A 615 2.77 23.81 -7.88
C GLN A 615 3.90 22.99 -8.52
N PRO A 616 3.59 22.22 -9.57
CA PRO A 616 4.58 21.41 -10.27
C PRO A 616 5.49 22.28 -11.15
N VAL A 617 6.69 21.77 -11.39
CA VAL A 617 7.66 22.29 -12.36
C VAL A 617 7.63 21.43 -13.61
N SER A 618 7.73 22.05 -14.78
CA SER A 618 7.81 21.34 -16.06
C SER A 618 9.20 20.78 -16.32
N MET A 619 9.28 19.60 -16.95
CA MET A 619 10.56 19.01 -17.38
C MET A 619 11.38 19.95 -18.26
N GLN A 620 10.72 20.70 -19.14
CA GLN A 620 11.39 21.69 -19.98
C GLN A 620 12.09 22.77 -19.14
N ASN A 621 11.43 23.27 -18.10
CA ASN A 621 12.01 24.29 -17.23
C ASN A 621 13.19 23.76 -16.41
N ILE A 622 13.12 22.52 -15.94
CA ILE A 622 14.24 21.84 -15.27
C ILE A 622 15.45 21.73 -16.20
N ARG A 623 15.24 21.31 -17.45
CA ARG A 623 16.31 21.24 -18.47
C ARG A 623 16.93 22.61 -18.73
N SER A 624 16.11 23.66 -18.84
CA SER A 624 16.59 25.03 -19.05
C SER A 624 17.41 25.56 -17.87
N ALA A 625 16.94 25.36 -16.64
CA ALA A 625 17.68 25.78 -15.43
C ALA A 625 19.00 25.01 -15.27
N ALA A 626 19.00 23.71 -15.57
CA ALA A 626 20.21 22.90 -15.55
C ALA A 626 21.21 23.33 -16.63
N ALA A 627 20.75 23.69 -17.83
CA ALA A 627 21.60 24.21 -18.89
C ALA A 627 22.28 25.53 -18.49
N LEU A 628 21.55 26.43 -17.83
CA LEU A 628 22.11 27.66 -17.24
C LEU A 628 23.17 27.34 -16.17
N ALA A 629 22.86 26.44 -15.24
CA ALA A 629 23.78 26.03 -14.18
C ALA A 629 25.11 25.50 -14.78
N LYS A 630 24.98 24.59 -15.75
CA LYS A 630 26.12 23.97 -16.44
C LYS A 630 26.95 24.99 -17.23
N SER A 631 26.33 25.92 -17.94
CA SER A 631 27.06 26.92 -18.75
C SER A 631 27.86 27.90 -17.89
N LYS A 632 27.46 28.10 -16.64
CA LYS A 632 28.12 29.02 -15.69
C LYS A 632 28.96 28.29 -14.64
N GLY A 633 29.06 26.96 -14.69
CA GLY A 633 29.81 26.18 -13.71
C GLY A 633 29.25 26.29 -12.28
N ILE A 634 27.92 26.32 -12.14
CA ILE A 634 27.23 26.40 -10.84
C ILE A 634 26.55 25.05 -10.53
N PRO A 635 26.70 24.49 -9.31
CA PRO A 635 25.99 23.27 -8.93
C PRO A 635 24.47 23.40 -8.97
N PHE A 636 23.77 22.40 -9.52
CA PHE A 636 22.31 22.35 -9.63
C PHE A 636 21.67 21.26 -8.75
N PHE A 637 20.59 21.56 -8.02
CA PHE A 637 19.92 20.62 -7.10
C PHE A 637 18.41 20.45 -7.39
N SER A 638 17.87 19.21 -7.49
CA SER A 638 16.43 18.92 -7.77
C SER A 638 16.00 17.44 -7.54
N MET A 639 14.70 17.09 -7.64
CA MET A 639 14.06 15.78 -7.33
C MET A 639 13.21 15.13 -8.48
N LEU A 640 13.65 14.05 -9.17
CA LEU A 640 12.89 12.90 -9.81
C LEU A 640 13.73 12.18 -10.92
N ALA A 641 13.49 10.90 -11.26
CA ALA A 641 14.38 10.02 -12.07
C ALA A 641 15.05 10.66 -13.32
N GLU A 642 14.28 11.17 -14.29
CA GLU A 642 14.84 11.87 -15.46
C GLU A 642 15.50 13.21 -15.07
N MET A 643 14.95 13.88 -14.07
CA MET A 643 15.42 15.16 -13.55
C MET A 643 16.76 15.03 -12.82
N PHE A 644 17.01 13.87 -12.19
CA PHE A 644 18.24 13.60 -11.47
C PHE A 644 19.43 13.51 -12.41
N SER A 645 19.25 13.14 -13.67
CA SER A 645 20.34 13.17 -14.67
C SER A 645 20.95 14.57 -14.86
N TYR A 646 20.21 15.62 -14.48
CA TYR A 646 20.62 17.01 -14.66
C TYR A 646 21.21 17.68 -13.41
N VAL A 647 21.18 17.04 -12.23
CA VAL A 647 21.55 17.66 -10.94
C VAL A 647 22.87 17.10 -10.39
N ASP A 648 23.56 17.92 -9.60
CA ASP A 648 24.77 17.60 -8.81
C ASP A 648 24.45 17.05 -7.41
N GLY A 649 23.20 17.20 -6.96
CA GLY A 649 22.74 16.63 -5.70
C GLY A 649 21.26 16.89 -5.45
N PHE A 650 20.74 16.31 -4.38
CA PHE A 650 19.37 16.56 -3.93
C PHE A 650 19.21 16.32 -2.44
N ILE A 651 18.20 16.97 -1.88
CA ILE A 651 17.75 16.77 -0.50
C ILE A 651 16.34 16.22 -0.57
N ILE A 652 15.96 15.27 0.29
CA ILE A 652 14.59 14.74 0.36
C ILE A 652 14.10 14.58 1.79
N SER A 653 12.79 14.79 1.98
CA SER A 653 12.08 14.52 3.23
C SER A 653 11.31 13.20 3.12
N LEU A 654 11.82 12.13 3.75
CA LEU A 654 11.21 10.80 3.74
C LEU A 654 9.89 10.74 4.52
N LYS A 655 9.57 11.76 5.33
CA LYS A 655 8.23 11.94 5.91
C LYS A 655 7.13 12.16 4.87
N LYS A 656 7.46 12.81 3.74
CA LYS A 656 6.50 13.15 2.69
C LYS A 656 6.43 12.02 1.66
N ASP A 657 7.52 11.86 0.92
CA ASP A 657 7.57 10.93 -0.22
C ASP A 657 8.02 9.52 0.18
N GLY A 658 8.75 9.38 1.30
CA GLY A 658 9.09 8.08 1.86
C GLY A 658 8.01 7.46 2.76
N LEU A 659 6.86 8.15 2.94
CA LEU A 659 5.74 7.72 3.78
C LEU A 659 6.16 7.21 5.19
N SER A 660 7.26 7.73 5.71
CA SER A 660 7.82 7.34 7.01
C SER A 660 7.46 8.35 8.10
N ASN A 661 7.60 7.96 9.36
CA ASN A 661 7.35 8.85 10.51
C ASN A 661 8.38 9.96 10.59
N MET A 662 9.59 9.67 10.13
CA MET A 662 10.74 10.55 10.15
C MET A 662 11.67 10.20 8.99
N GLY A 663 12.73 10.99 8.84
CA GLY A 663 13.80 10.73 7.90
C GLY A 663 13.93 11.80 6.82
N GLY A 664 15.16 11.98 6.39
CA GLY A 664 15.56 12.73 5.22
C GLY A 664 16.85 12.16 4.66
N ALA A 665 17.19 12.57 3.44
CA ALA A 665 18.49 12.24 2.85
C ALA A 665 19.07 13.45 2.13
N LEU A 666 20.40 13.57 2.18
CA LEU A 666 21.19 14.36 1.24
C LEU A 666 21.96 13.38 0.35
N CYS A 667 21.83 13.52 -0.96
CA CYS A 667 22.58 12.75 -1.92
C CYS A 667 23.34 13.70 -2.85
N ILE A 668 24.62 13.45 -3.08
CA ILE A 668 25.50 14.25 -3.93
C ILE A 668 26.00 13.34 -5.05
N ARG A 669 26.09 13.88 -6.26
CA ARG A 669 26.64 13.16 -7.40
C ARG A 669 28.13 12.94 -7.19
N ASP A 670 28.53 11.69 -7.26
CA ASP A 670 29.93 11.30 -7.28
C ASP A 670 30.62 11.85 -8.54
N ASP A 671 31.74 12.55 -8.35
CA ASP A 671 32.44 13.32 -9.40
C ASP A 671 31.55 14.36 -10.11
N GLY A 672 30.53 14.85 -9.41
CA GLY A 672 29.72 15.99 -9.84
C GLY A 672 30.48 17.32 -9.65
N LEU A 673 29.92 18.39 -10.24
CA LEU A 673 30.50 19.72 -10.19
C LEU A 673 30.68 20.22 -8.75
N LEU A 674 29.74 19.87 -7.85
CA LEU A 674 29.85 20.20 -6.43
C LEU A 674 31.10 19.57 -5.80
N THR A 675 31.37 18.28 -6.06
CA THR A 675 32.52 17.59 -5.49
C THR A 675 33.84 18.05 -6.11
N GLN A 676 33.81 18.50 -7.37
CA GLN A 676 34.97 19.06 -8.05
C GLN A 676 35.32 20.45 -7.51
N GLN A 677 34.31 21.29 -7.26
CA GLN A 677 34.48 22.64 -6.73
C GLN A 677 34.82 22.64 -5.23
N TYR A 678 34.24 21.73 -4.46
CA TYR A 678 34.42 21.60 -3.02
C TYR A 678 35.09 20.25 -2.69
N SER A 679 36.39 20.17 -2.96
CA SER A 679 37.18 18.95 -2.70
C SER A 679 37.08 18.53 -1.23
N GLY A 680 36.83 17.24 -0.99
CA GLY A 680 36.71 16.69 0.36
C GLY A 680 35.35 16.91 1.06
N ILE A 681 34.38 17.58 0.42
CA ILE A 681 33.08 17.91 1.02
C ILE A 681 32.35 16.70 1.62
N GLY A 682 32.44 15.52 0.99
CA GLY A 682 31.83 14.29 1.50
C GLY A 682 32.36 13.87 2.87
N ILE A 683 33.67 13.96 3.09
CA ILE A 683 34.31 13.61 4.37
C ILE A 683 33.88 14.59 5.46
N LEU A 684 33.91 15.89 5.16
CA LEU A 684 33.47 16.92 6.11
C LEU A 684 32.00 16.77 6.48
N LEU A 685 31.13 16.47 5.50
CA LEU A 685 29.72 16.17 5.75
C LEU A 685 29.56 14.94 6.64
N LYS A 686 30.35 13.88 6.44
CA LYS A 686 30.32 12.66 7.25
C LYS A 686 30.75 12.92 8.68
N GLU A 687 31.87 13.61 8.88
CA GLU A 687 32.38 13.99 10.21
C GLU A 687 31.34 14.82 10.96
N ARG A 688 30.81 15.86 10.32
CA ARG A 688 29.79 16.72 10.92
C ARG A 688 28.50 15.95 11.19
N GLN A 689 28.10 15.03 10.32
CA GLN A 689 26.93 14.21 10.55
C GLN A 689 27.08 13.29 11.76
N ILE A 690 28.20 12.58 11.87
CA ILE A 690 28.48 11.69 13.00
C ILE A 690 28.38 12.45 14.32
N LEU A 691 28.89 13.69 14.36
CA LEU A 691 28.85 14.56 15.53
C LEU A 691 27.45 15.11 15.88
N THR A 692 26.55 15.21 14.91
CA THR A 692 25.26 15.93 15.09
C THR A 692 24.03 15.02 15.05
N TYR A 693 24.02 14.06 14.13
CA TYR A 693 22.86 13.25 13.79
C TYR A 693 23.14 11.74 13.80
N GLY A 694 24.35 11.30 14.11
CA GLY A 694 24.76 9.90 14.06
C GLY A 694 25.34 9.48 12.70
N ASN A 695 25.64 8.19 12.53
CA ASN A 695 26.38 7.71 11.36
C ASN A 695 25.62 7.93 10.03
N ASP A 696 26.34 8.06 8.92
CA ASP A 696 25.81 8.20 7.54
C ASP A 696 24.87 7.07 7.14
N SER A 697 25.03 5.89 7.74
CA SER A 697 24.18 4.72 7.48
C SER A 697 22.77 4.77 8.08
N TYR A 698 22.50 5.63 9.05
CA TYR A 698 21.16 5.66 9.67
C TYR A 698 20.72 7.03 10.14
N GLY A 699 21.61 8.00 10.31
CA GLY A 699 21.25 9.37 10.68
C GLY A 699 20.40 9.47 11.94
N GLY A 700 20.65 8.61 12.92
CA GLY A 700 19.87 8.53 14.17
C GLY A 700 18.50 7.85 14.03
N MET A 701 18.15 7.34 12.85
CA MET A 701 16.93 6.56 12.62
C MET A 701 17.11 5.10 13.04
N SER A 702 16.02 4.50 13.51
CA SER A 702 15.99 3.06 13.79
C SER A 702 15.89 2.24 12.49
N GLY A 703 16.33 0.98 12.47
CA GLY A 703 16.24 0.12 11.28
C GLY A 703 14.81 -0.05 10.75
N ARG A 704 13.81 -0.09 11.66
CA ARG A 704 12.38 -0.04 11.29
C ARG A 704 12.01 1.21 10.47
N ASP A 705 12.56 2.39 10.80
CA ASP A 705 12.21 3.64 10.13
C ASP A 705 12.86 3.71 8.74
N LEU A 706 14.05 3.10 8.57
CA LEU A 706 14.73 2.95 7.29
C LEU A 706 14.02 1.98 6.34
N ILE A 707 13.60 0.80 6.83
CA ILE A 707 12.82 -0.14 6.00
C ILE A 707 11.46 0.49 5.65
N THR A 708 10.79 1.17 6.60
CA THR A 708 9.50 1.85 6.35
C THR A 708 9.64 2.92 5.27
N ALA A 709 10.71 3.71 5.32
CA ALA A 709 11.02 4.69 4.28
C ALA A 709 11.27 4.04 2.91
N SER A 710 11.94 2.89 2.90
CA SER A 710 12.17 2.10 1.67
C SER A 710 10.86 1.63 1.06
N ALA A 711 10.00 1.00 1.85
CA ALA A 711 8.70 0.53 1.36
C ALA A 711 7.81 1.69 0.88
N GLY A 712 7.84 2.84 1.58
CA GLY A 712 7.11 4.02 1.15
C GLY A 712 7.61 4.61 -0.16
N LEU A 713 8.93 4.75 -0.32
CA LEU A 713 9.54 5.20 -1.58
C LEU A 713 9.20 4.24 -2.75
N TYR A 714 9.18 2.94 -2.50
CA TYR A 714 8.76 1.96 -3.51
C TYR A 714 7.29 2.17 -3.93
N GLU A 715 6.41 2.45 -2.97
CA GLU A 715 4.98 2.69 -3.25
C GLU A 715 4.73 3.98 -4.03
N VAL A 716 5.34 5.11 -3.63
CA VAL A 716 5.03 6.41 -4.23
C VAL A 716 5.46 6.54 -5.68
N THR A 717 6.35 5.65 -6.16
CA THR A 717 6.75 5.58 -7.57
C THR A 717 5.71 4.92 -8.47
N LYS A 718 4.70 4.24 -7.90
CA LYS A 718 3.66 3.57 -8.68
C LYS A 718 2.72 4.59 -9.34
N ALA A 719 2.49 4.42 -10.64
CA ALA A 719 1.61 5.31 -11.40
C ALA A 719 0.17 5.37 -10.86
N SER A 720 -0.34 4.25 -10.32
CA SER A 720 -1.65 4.18 -9.67
C SER A 720 -1.74 5.06 -8.43
N TYR A 721 -0.70 5.04 -7.58
CA TYR A 721 -0.61 5.86 -6.38
C TYR A 721 -0.60 7.35 -6.75
N ILE A 722 0.28 7.76 -7.67
CA ILE A 722 0.42 9.16 -8.11
C ILE A 722 -0.90 9.67 -8.70
N ARG A 723 -1.54 8.89 -9.59
CA ARG A 723 -2.84 9.24 -10.19
C ARG A 723 -3.93 9.41 -9.14
N SER A 724 -4.00 8.51 -8.17
CA SER A 724 -4.96 8.56 -7.08
C SER A 724 -4.76 9.80 -6.20
N ARG A 725 -3.50 10.07 -5.80
CA ARG A 725 -3.13 11.21 -4.96
C ARG A 725 -3.47 12.55 -5.62
N ILE A 726 -3.04 12.76 -6.86
CA ILE A 726 -3.32 14.00 -7.60
C ILE A 726 -4.83 14.15 -7.82
N GLY A 727 -5.53 13.08 -8.20
CA GLY A 727 -6.97 13.10 -8.39
C GLY A 727 -7.74 13.45 -7.10
N GLN A 728 -7.26 13.02 -5.93
CA GLN A 728 -7.85 13.39 -4.64
C GLN A 728 -7.75 14.90 -4.40
N VAL A 729 -6.57 15.49 -4.61
CA VAL A 729 -6.33 16.92 -4.43
C VAL A 729 -7.18 17.75 -5.39
N GLN A 730 -7.28 17.33 -6.65
CA GLN A 730 -8.13 17.98 -7.66
C GLN A 730 -9.61 17.95 -7.30
N ARG A 731 -10.15 16.78 -6.92
CA ARG A 731 -11.55 16.66 -6.50
C ARG A 731 -11.86 17.51 -5.28
N PHE A 732 -10.93 17.61 -4.35
CA PHE A 732 -11.09 18.42 -3.15
C PHE A 732 -11.10 19.91 -3.47
N ALA A 733 -10.16 20.39 -4.29
CA ALA A 733 -10.15 21.78 -4.76
C ALA A 733 -11.45 22.16 -5.49
N HIS A 734 -11.98 21.26 -6.32
CA HIS A 734 -13.24 21.48 -7.02
C HIS A 734 -14.42 21.66 -6.04
N LYS A 735 -14.47 20.89 -4.94
CA LYS A 735 -15.49 21.06 -3.91
C LYS A 735 -15.41 22.43 -3.21
N LEU A 736 -14.20 22.89 -2.91
CA LEU A 736 -13.98 24.21 -2.29
C LEU A 736 -14.45 25.33 -3.23
N GLN A 737 -14.06 25.25 -4.50
CA GLN A 737 -14.46 26.22 -5.52
C GLN A 737 -15.98 26.23 -5.77
N ALA A 738 -16.62 25.05 -5.81
CA ALA A 738 -18.06 24.92 -5.98
C ALA A 738 -18.86 25.60 -4.85
N ALA A 739 -18.25 25.78 -3.67
CA ALA A 739 -18.85 26.51 -2.55
C ALA A 739 -18.36 27.96 -2.42
N SER A 740 -17.77 28.50 -3.49
CA SER A 740 -17.25 29.87 -3.55
C SER A 740 -16.11 30.15 -2.56
N ILE A 741 -15.31 29.15 -2.22
CA ILE A 741 -14.06 29.33 -1.46
C ILE A 741 -12.92 29.49 -2.47
N ALA A 742 -12.21 30.62 -2.35
CA ALA A 742 -11.09 30.93 -3.20
C ALA A 742 -9.91 29.98 -2.92
N VAL A 743 -9.50 29.24 -3.94
CA VAL A 743 -8.33 28.36 -3.89
C VAL A 743 -7.42 28.62 -5.08
N LEU A 744 -6.12 28.44 -4.88
CA LEU A 744 -5.15 28.60 -5.95
C LEU A 744 -5.39 27.54 -7.05
N SER A 745 -5.61 28.03 -8.28
CA SER A 745 -5.90 27.22 -9.46
C SER A 745 -4.76 27.26 -10.48
N PRO A 746 -4.38 26.14 -11.13
CA PRO A 746 -4.83 24.78 -10.82
C PRO A 746 -4.35 24.34 -9.42
N PRO A 747 -5.00 23.39 -8.74
CA PRO A 747 -4.52 22.91 -7.45
C PRO A 747 -3.16 22.20 -7.59
N GLY A 748 -2.32 22.33 -6.57
CA GLY A 748 -1.01 21.66 -6.53
C GLY A 748 -1.10 20.13 -6.50
N GLY A 749 0.05 19.45 -6.57
CA GLY A 749 0.09 17.98 -6.59
C GLY A 749 -0.13 17.32 -5.21
N HIS A 750 0.08 18.05 -4.12
CA HIS A 750 0.16 17.49 -2.76
C HIS A 750 -0.89 18.03 -1.77
N ALA A 751 -1.38 19.25 -1.98
CA ALA A 751 -2.32 19.94 -1.10
C ALA A 751 -3.14 20.99 -1.87
N VAL A 752 -4.25 21.43 -1.29
CA VAL A 752 -5.04 22.57 -1.78
C VAL A 752 -4.74 23.79 -0.92
N TYR A 753 -4.59 24.95 -1.56
CA TYR A 753 -4.26 26.21 -0.91
C TYR A 753 -5.40 27.19 -1.08
N SER A 754 -5.89 27.74 0.02
CA SER A 754 -6.94 28.77 0.02
C SER A 754 -6.33 30.16 0.03
N GLU A 755 -6.89 31.10 -0.73
CA GLU A 755 -6.52 32.53 -0.68
C GLU A 755 -7.28 33.20 0.47
N MET A 756 -6.60 33.37 1.60
CA MET A 756 -7.23 33.83 2.85
C MET A 756 -7.73 35.28 2.74
N ASP A 757 -7.04 36.13 2.00
CA ASP A 757 -7.43 37.53 1.84
C ASP A 757 -8.68 37.71 0.98
N GLU A 758 -8.86 36.89 -0.06
CA GLU A 758 -10.10 36.84 -0.82
C GLU A 758 -11.25 36.28 0.03
N TYR A 759 -10.94 35.30 0.88
CA TYR A 759 -11.88 34.73 1.84
C TYR A 759 -12.38 35.77 2.85
N PHE A 760 -11.50 36.67 3.32
CA PHE A 760 -11.82 37.77 4.25
C PHE A 760 -12.04 39.12 3.56
N SER A 761 -12.21 39.15 2.23
CA SER A 761 -12.46 40.38 1.49
C SER A 761 -13.68 41.12 2.03
N GLY A 762 -13.52 42.42 2.29
CA GLY A 762 -14.55 43.28 2.92
C GLY A 762 -14.48 43.37 4.45
N CYS A 763 -13.52 42.70 5.08
CA CYS A 763 -13.31 42.74 6.53
C CYS A 763 -12.14 43.69 6.87
N ASN A 764 -12.27 44.48 7.94
CA ASN A 764 -11.23 45.43 8.35
C ASN A 764 -10.09 44.69 9.05
N ARG A 765 -9.09 44.22 8.29
CA ARG A 765 -7.96 43.43 8.77
C ARG A 765 -6.62 43.94 8.23
N SER A 766 -5.57 43.80 9.03
CA SER A 766 -4.18 43.98 8.64
C SER A 766 -3.50 42.63 8.37
N PRO A 767 -2.45 42.57 7.52
CA PRO A 767 -1.65 41.35 7.32
C PRO A 767 -1.03 40.76 8.61
N GLY A 768 -0.95 41.55 9.69
CA GLY A 768 -0.46 41.12 11.01
C GLY A 768 -1.48 40.36 11.85
N ASP A 769 -2.75 40.33 11.45
CA ASP A 769 -3.85 39.80 12.27
C ASP A 769 -3.93 38.26 12.29
N LEU A 770 -2.91 37.57 11.74
CA LEU A 770 -2.78 36.11 11.71
C LEU A 770 -4.06 35.41 11.21
N ALA A 771 -4.65 35.91 10.11
CA ALA A 771 -5.94 35.47 9.59
C ALA A 771 -6.03 33.95 9.35
N SER A 772 -4.94 33.29 8.97
CA SER A 772 -4.86 31.83 8.83
C SER A 772 -4.96 31.08 10.16
N VAL A 773 -4.34 31.60 11.22
CA VAL A 773 -4.41 31.07 12.58
C VAL A 773 -5.80 31.31 13.17
N TRP A 774 -6.36 32.51 12.98
CA TRP A 774 -7.72 32.83 13.42
C TRP A 774 -8.76 31.94 12.72
N PHE A 775 -8.62 31.77 11.41
CA PHE A 775 -9.47 30.87 10.63
C PHE A 775 -9.37 29.42 11.09
N THR A 776 -8.16 28.95 11.38
CA THR A 776 -7.89 27.64 11.97
C THR A 776 -8.60 27.50 13.32
N ILE A 777 -8.43 28.48 14.22
CA ILE A 777 -9.08 28.51 15.54
C ILE A 777 -10.60 28.50 15.41
N GLU A 778 -11.17 29.27 14.47
CA GLU A 778 -12.61 29.33 14.27
C GLU A 778 -13.17 28.02 13.64
N LEU A 779 -12.41 27.35 12.76
CA LEU A 779 -12.73 26.01 12.29
C LEU A 779 -12.73 24.99 13.44
N ILE A 780 -11.76 25.06 14.34
CA ILE A 780 -11.68 24.21 15.55
C ILE A 780 -12.87 24.48 16.47
N ARG A 781 -13.17 25.76 16.75
CA ARG A 781 -14.23 26.19 17.67
C ARG A 781 -15.61 25.76 17.18
N ARG A 782 -15.89 25.92 15.88
CA ARG A 782 -17.17 25.53 15.25
C ARG A 782 -17.24 24.03 14.93
N GLY A 783 -16.09 23.38 14.81
CA GLY A 783 -15.94 21.95 14.60
C GLY A 783 -15.60 21.22 15.90
N LYS A 784 -16.49 21.27 16.91
CA LYS A 784 -16.31 20.70 18.26
C LYS A 784 -15.79 19.24 18.34
N ASP A 785 -15.80 18.49 17.23
CA ASP A 785 -15.28 17.13 17.09
C ASP A 785 -13.92 17.02 16.35
N MET A 786 -13.24 18.14 16.08
CA MET A 786 -11.93 18.15 15.42
C MET A 786 -10.81 17.74 16.38
N ARG A 787 -10.09 16.66 16.05
CA ARG A 787 -8.79 16.34 16.64
C ARG A 787 -7.67 16.81 15.71
N LEU A 788 -7.20 18.05 15.86
CA LEU A 788 -5.93 18.47 15.26
C LEU A 788 -4.78 17.81 16.00
N ARG A 789 -3.85 17.19 15.26
CA ARG A 789 -2.73 16.47 15.86
C ARG A 789 -1.41 17.21 15.88
N HIS A 790 -1.29 18.36 15.22
CA HIS A 790 -0.08 19.16 15.27
C HIS A 790 -0.43 20.64 15.48
N PHE A 791 0.11 21.20 16.56
CA PHE A 791 0.19 22.63 16.82
C PHE A 791 1.65 23.02 16.59
N SER A 792 1.89 24.09 15.82
CA SER A 792 3.22 24.67 15.64
C SER A 792 3.07 26.18 15.79
N SER A 793 3.57 26.72 16.89
CA SER A 793 3.68 28.17 17.11
C SER A 793 5.00 28.68 16.54
N GLY A 794 4.93 29.63 15.60
CA GLY A 794 6.06 30.47 15.24
C GLY A 794 5.70 31.90 15.57
N LEU A 795 6.16 32.40 16.72
CA LEU A 795 6.14 33.83 17.03
C LEU A 795 7.46 34.44 16.52
N LYS A 796 7.41 35.66 15.98
CA LYS A 796 8.60 36.54 16.07
C LYS A 796 8.87 36.76 17.56
N PRO A 797 10.13 36.71 18.04
CA PRO A 797 10.41 37.04 19.43
C PRO A 797 10.05 38.50 19.68
N VAL A 798 9.09 38.74 20.57
CA VAL A 798 8.87 40.04 21.21
C VAL A 798 9.37 39.87 22.64
N PRO A 799 10.31 40.69 23.13
CA PRO A 799 10.85 40.56 24.47
C PRO A 799 9.81 41.07 25.48
N VAL A 800 9.39 40.23 26.43
CA VAL A 800 8.55 40.66 27.54
C VAL A 800 9.08 40.07 28.85
N ASN A 801 9.54 40.97 29.74
CA ASN A 801 9.83 40.70 31.14
C ASN A 801 8.56 40.19 31.85
N LEU A 802 8.63 39.07 32.58
CA LEU A 802 7.51 38.58 33.37
C LEU A 802 7.92 38.32 34.84
N ASP A 803 7.10 38.88 35.73
CA ASP A 803 7.10 38.77 37.20
C ASP A 803 6.55 37.39 37.64
N PRO A 804 7.10 36.72 38.69
CA PRO A 804 6.87 35.29 38.95
C PRO A 804 5.67 34.94 39.86
N THR A 805 4.74 35.83 40.18
CA THR A 805 3.90 35.65 41.40
C THR A 805 2.43 35.23 41.24
N CYS A 806 1.95 34.71 40.10
CA CYS A 806 0.53 34.34 39.97
C CYS A 806 0.30 32.85 39.64
N THR A 807 -0.29 32.09 40.57
CA THR A 807 -0.76 30.71 40.39
C THR A 807 -2.27 30.61 40.59
N TYR A 808 -2.91 29.78 39.74
CA TYR A 808 -4.30 29.25 39.78
C TYR A 808 -5.48 30.19 39.48
N VAL A 809 -5.86 30.38 38.19
CA VAL A 809 -7.26 30.50 37.67
C VAL A 809 -7.28 30.27 36.13
N GLU A 810 -7.49 29.04 35.61
CA GLU A 810 -7.26 28.79 34.16
C GLU A 810 -8.46 28.30 33.30
N GLU A 811 -9.60 27.90 33.84
CA GLU A 811 -10.77 27.57 32.99
C GLU A 811 -11.64 28.78 32.65
N GLU A 812 -11.88 29.67 33.62
CA GLU A 812 -12.72 30.87 33.42
C GLU A 812 -12.01 31.96 32.60
N SER A 813 -10.69 32.05 32.72
CA SER A 813 -9.84 33.03 32.02
C SER A 813 -9.76 32.75 30.51
N ALA A 814 -9.69 31.48 30.12
CA ALA A 814 -9.71 31.07 28.71
C ALA A 814 -11.09 31.30 28.07
N LEU A 815 -12.17 31.09 28.83
CA LEU A 815 -13.54 31.37 28.37
C LEU A 815 -13.81 32.89 28.28
N ARG A 816 -13.29 33.70 29.22
CA ARG A 816 -13.35 35.16 29.14
C ARG A 816 -12.52 35.72 27.98
N LEU A 817 -11.30 35.25 27.77
CA LEU A 817 -10.48 35.65 26.62
C LEU A 817 -11.18 35.33 25.29
N ASN A 818 -11.83 34.16 25.19
CA ASN A 818 -12.63 33.80 24.02
C ASN A 818 -13.86 34.70 23.85
N ALA A 819 -14.56 35.06 24.93
CA ALA A 819 -15.71 35.96 24.89
C ALA A 819 -15.31 37.40 24.53
N ASP A 820 -14.16 37.87 25.03
CA ASP A 820 -13.61 39.20 24.73
C ASP A 820 -13.11 39.28 23.27
N ILE A 821 -12.52 38.20 22.75
CA ILE A 821 -12.13 38.08 21.33
C ILE A 821 -13.36 37.97 20.42
N GLU A 822 -14.39 37.20 20.80
CA GLU A 822 -15.63 37.07 20.03
C GLU A 822 -16.33 38.43 19.92
N LYS A 823 -16.42 39.17 21.03
CA LYS A 823 -17.03 40.51 21.08
C LYS A 823 -16.22 41.57 20.32
N ALA A 824 -14.90 41.42 20.23
CA ALA A 824 -14.02 42.35 19.52
C ALA A 824 -13.96 42.10 17.99
N TYR A 825 -14.21 40.87 17.52
CA TYR A 825 -13.93 40.48 16.13
C TYR A 825 -15.09 39.81 15.37
N GLU A 826 -16.29 39.69 15.95
CA GLU A 826 -17.54 39.24 15.29
C GLU A 826 -17.81 39.86 13.89
N PRO A 827 -17.47 41.14 13.60
CA PRO A 827 -17.72 41.74 12.29
C PRO A 827 -16.79 41.27 11.16
N THR A 828 -15.74 40.49 11.46
CA THR A 828 -14.60 40.30 10.55
C THR A 828 -14.66 39.06 9.65
N VAL A 829 -15.72 38.24 9.68
CA VAL A 829 -15.90 37.10 8.77
C VAL A 829 -17.38 36.88 8.42
N PRO A 830 -17.79 36.88 7.14
CA PRO A 830 -19.17 36.61 6.77
C PRO A 830 -19.58 35.19 7.19
N GLY A 831 -20.53 35.07 8.11
CA GLY A 831 -20.99 33.78 8.66
C GLY A 831 -21.47 32.78 7.59
N ALA A 832 -21.95 33.26 6.45
CA ALA A 832 -22.35 32.44 5.31
C ALA A 832 -21.17 31.71 4.63
N ARG A 833 -20.00 32.36 4.51
CA ARG A 833 -18.80 31.73 3.91
C ARG A 833 -18.23 30.64 4.84
N LEU A 834 -18.28 30.89 6.14
CA LEU A 834 -17.89 29.91 7.16
C LEU A 834 -18.89 28.76 7.25
N ALA A 835 -20.17 29.00 6.98
CA ALA A 835 -21.19 27.97 6.87
C ALA A 835 -21.03 27.09 5.62
N ASN A 836 -20.60 27.65 4.49
CA ASN A 836 -20.27 26.88 3.28
C ASN A 836 -19.06 25.97 3.49
N LEU A 837 -18.01 26.48 4.14
CA LEU A 837 -16.91 25.65 4.64
C LEU A 837 -17.41 24.59 5.59
N LYS A 838 -18.30 24.96 6.53
CA LYS A 838 -18.93 24.01 7.42
C LYS A 838 -19.62 22.91 6.61
N ALA A 839 -20.38 23.22 5.57
CA ALA A 839 -21.06 22.22 4.75
C ALA A 839 -20.10 21.31 3.93
N ILE A 840 -18.95 21.83 3.49
CA ILE A 840 -17.96 21.04 2.72
C ILE A 840 -17.10 20.16 3.64
N PHE A 841 -16.61 20.75 4.73
CA PHE A 841 -15.70 20.13 5.68
C PHE A 841 -16.42 19.37 6.79
N PHE A 842 -17.69 19.68 7.00
CA PHE A 842 -18.57 19.18 8.07
C PHE A 842 -20.00 19.01 7.50
N LEU A 843 -20.12 18.23 6.43
CA LEU A 843 -21.28 17.33 6.31
C LEU A 843 -21.49 16.72 7.70
N GLU A 844 -22.73 16.48 8.14
CA GLU A 844 -23.07 16.05 9.52
C GLU A 844 -22.25 14.85 10.07
N ARG A 845 -21.45 14.18 9.23
CA ARG A 845 -20.39 13.24 9.58
C ARG A 845 -19.08 13.44 8.80
N ALA A 846 -18.28 14.47 9.12
CA ALA A 846 -16.91 14.57 8.63
C ALA A 846 -15.92 13.97 9.63
N GLU A 847 -15.21 12.94 9.18
CA GLU A 847 -14.38 12.06 10.00
C GLU A 847 -12.88 12.27 9.73
N GLY A 848 -12.39 13.51 9.71
CA GLY A 848 -10.98 13.84 9.45
C GLY A 848 -10.10 14.06 10.70
N ILE A 849 -8.82 13.65 10.66
CA ILE A 849 -7.77 14.39 11.39
C ILE A 849 -7.16 15.30 10.34
N PHE A 850 -7.33 16.57 10.58
CA PHE A 850 -6.63 17.57 9.81
C PHE A 850 -5.16 17.59 10.24
N ALA A 851 -4.25 17.62 9.27
CA ALA A 851 -2.88 18.06 9.49
C ALA A 851 -2.78 19.47 8.92
N GLU A 852 -2.99 20.47 9.78
CA GLU A 852 -2.82 21.87 9.42
C GLU A 852 -1.37 22.27 9.66
N TRP A 853 -0.85 23.02 8.71
CA TRP A 853 0.42 23.71 8.82
C TRP A 853 0.16 25.11 8.30
N HIS A 854 0.91 26.08 8.76
CA HIS A 854 0.93 27.44 8.21
C HIS A 854 2.36 27.74 7.79
N SER A 855 2.50 28.52 6.73
CA SER A 855 3.79 28.99 6.22
C SER A 855 3.54 30.23 5.38
N CYS A 856 4.56 31.07 5.30
CA CYS A 856 4.52 32.30 4.52
C CYS A 856 4.79 31.95 3.04
N ALA A 857 3.83 32.23 2.15
CA ALA A 857 3.88 31.83 0.75
C ALA A 857 3.34 32.94 -0.16
N ALA A 858 3.76 32.99 -1.43
CA ALA A 858 3.45 34.12 -2.32
C ALA A 858 2.00 34.20 -2.81
N SER A 859 1.46 35.42 -2.86
CA SER A 859 0.09 35.75 -3.27
C SER A 859 0.03 36.73 -4.46
N ARG A 860 -1.12 37.39 -4.70
CA ARG A 860 -1.26 38.52 -5.64
C ARG A 860 -0.66 39.83 -5.10
N HIS A 861 -0.45 39.96 -3.80
CA HIS A 861 -0.02 41.20 -3.13
C HIS A 861 1.35 41.10 -2.44
N GLY A 862 1.95 39.91 -2.35
CA GLY A 862 3.29 39.70 -1.77
C GLY A 862 3.41 38.37 -1.02
N PRO A 863 4.38 38.22 -0.09
CA PRO A 863 4.41 37.10 0.84
C PRO A 863 3.24 37.20 1.83
N GLU A 864 2.38 36.18 1.88
CA GLU A 864 1.20 36.12 2.76
C GLU A 864 1.13 34.79 3.52
N TRP A 865 0.47 34.79 4.68
CA TRP A 865 0.27 33.59 5.47
C TRP A 865 -0.79 32.68 4.85
N LYS A 866 -0.39 31.45 4.46
CA LYS A 866 -1.30 30.45 3.89
C LYS A 866 -1.57 29.31 4.86
N LEU A 867 -2.80 28.80 4.80
CA LEU A 867 -3.20 27.59 5.50
C LEU A 867 -3.11 26.38 4.57
N TYR A 868 -2.42 25.34 5.03
CA TYR A 868 -2.20 24.12 4.28
C TYR A 868 -3.30 23.13 4.59
N LEU A 869 -4.20 22.94 3.62
CA LEU A 869 -5.36 22.08 3.80
C LEU A 869 -5.10 20.69 3.18
N ASN A 870 -4.68 19.72 3.99
CA ASN A 870 -4.50 18.31 3.57
C ASN A 870 -5.66 17.45 4.11
N PRO A 871 -6.60 17.02 3.25
CA PRO A 871 -7.69 16.17 3.69
C PRO A 871 -7.18 14.76 4.02
N ARG A 872 -7.30 14.33 5.29
CA ARG A 872 -7.26 12.90 5.65
C ARG A 872 -8.35 12.55 6.66
N LEU A 873 -9.12 11.51 6.34
CA LEU A 873 -9.89 10.71 7.29
C LEU A 873 -8.94 10.08 8.32
N ALA A 874 -9.27 10.06 9.61
CA ALA A 874 -8.30 9.56 10.57
C ALA A 874 -8.84 8.89 11.85
N SER A 875 -8.02 7.96 12.34
CA SER A 875 -8.17 7.14 13.52
C SER A 875 -7.39 7.67 14.73
N ALA A 876 -7.96 7.53 15.94
CA ALA A 876 -7.35 7.68 17.27
C ALA A 876 -6.25 6.62 17.52
N SER A 877 -5.03 6.98 17.91
CA SER A 877 -4.63 6.91 19.32
C SER A 877 -3.65 8.04 19.70
N SER A 878 -3.80 8.55 20.92
CA SER A 878 -3.09 9.71 21.48
C SER A 878 -1.96 9.26 22.40
N LYS A 879 -0.72 9.26 21.90
CA LYS A 879 0.47 9.52 22.75
C LYS A 879 0.82 11.02 22.81
N GLY A 880 0.22 11.84 21.94
CA GLY A 880 0.37 13.29 21.95
C GLY A 880 -0.16 13.94 23.23
N LEU A 881 -1.31 13.51 23.76
CA LEU A 881 -1.85 14.10 25.00
C LEU A 881 -0.98 13.80 26.23
N SER A 882 -0.32 12.63 26.25
CA SER A 882 0.65 12.26 27.28
C SER A 882 1.93 13.06 27.14
N ALA A 883 2.47 13.18 25.92
CA ALA A 883 3.67 13.97 25.65
C ALA A 883 3.45 15.48 25.83
N THR A 884 2.23 15.98 25.58
CA THR A 884 1.82 17.36 25.85
C THR A 884 1.61 17.58 27.36
N ARG A 885 0.98 16.65 28.09
CA ARG A 885 0.93 16.70 29.56
C ARG A 885 2.33 16.64 30.18
N GLU A 886 3.21 15.81 29.64
CA GLU A 886 4.58 15.60 30.13
C GLU A 886 5.51 16.77 29.77
N ALA A 887 5.31 17.44 28.63
CA ALA A 887 5.98 18.69 28.27
C ALA A 887 5.48 19.88 29.13
N LEU A 888 4.22 19.86 29.55
CA LEU A 888 3.62 20.88 30.44
C LEU A 888 3.85 20.59 31.94
N GLN A 889 4.36 19.40 32.29
CA GLN A 889 4.64 18.98 33.67
C GLN A 889 6.13 19.04 34.06
N LYS A 890 7.04 19.48 33.18
CA LYS A 890 8.45 19.67 33.55
C LYS A 890 8.68 21.07 34.13
N PRO A 891 8.98 21.19 35.44
CA PRO A 891 9.44 22.44 36.01
C PRO A 891 10.94 22.62 35.64
N ASN A 892 11.31 23.86 35.35
CA ASN A 892 12.65 24.34 35.02
C ASN A 892 13.06 24.15 33.55
N MET A 893 12.89 25.22 32.76
CA MET A 893 13.99 25.84 32.01
C MET A 893 13.56 27.19 31.43
N GLY A 894 14.07 28.26 32.05
CA GLY A 894 14.50 29.55 31.46
C GLY A 894 13.51 30.33 30.62
#